data_AF-J3EKW9-F1
#
_entry.id   AF-J3EKW9-F1
#
_cell.length_a   1.000
_cell.length_b   1.000
_cell.length_c   1.000
_cell.angle_alpha   90.00
_cell.angle_beta   90.00
_cell.angle_gamma   90.00
#
_symmetry.space_group_name_H-M   'P 1'
#
loop_
_entity.id
_entity.type
_entity.pdbx_description
1 polymer ?
#
loop_
_entity_poly.entity_id
_entity_poly.type
_entity_poly.pdbx_seq_one_letter_code
_entity_poly.pdbx_strand_id
1 'polypeptide(L)'
;AVSLPSAGGSAGGGVVDSAALDAYAASVTGEDGVLAKAARTILSELGLNAPAPTGEDSSDDARVIDAVAAELGSGWVDLVEPRFNAARAVLLDDRWASAREDVARFVAEGTLAEGASFVGTGRAVAEQASYWANRLRAEGDADRAARLDQIAADALSSSEELPYAGDVAVVTGMTPASIGGAVVGGLLAGGATVIATSSSISASRLAFAKELYRTHAAGGAKLWLVPANLASYRDVDALVEWIGTEQTKSVGADVKVTKEALVPTLFYPFAAPRVSGTLADAGPASENQLRLLLWSVERSIAGLCAIGSDTHADHRLHVVLPGSPNRGIFGGDGAYAEAKASFDAIATRWAAEPIWGSRVSIAHPRIGWVRGTGLMGGNDPMVAAVEAAGVRTWSTEEMAEQLLKLSSPEVRAQAATAPVDADLTGGLDSSIDLRALRAQVEVGAPEADAAEPVATVSALPSPSQVAVPHVEPSQWGHTSASLADTVVIVGHGEVGPWGSARTRVQAELGIHTDGSVELTPAGVLELAWMTGLLTWSDTPVGGWYDKDDQLVPESEIFERYRDEVVARSGVRFFHDDGPLHDGYTPESAMVFLDRDITFTVEDEAEARSYAEADPQFTVVEQTAFGEWQVTRKSGAQVRVPRRATLNRRIGGLFPTDFDPARWGIPASMLDSIDPIAVWNLVSAVDAFVSAGFSPAELLRVVHPATVASTQGTGFGGMRSMHKLFVDRFLGEDYPQDILQETLPNVVAAHTMQSYVGGYGSMINPVGACATAAVSIEEGLDKIKAGKADFVVAGAIDDIQVESIVGFGAMNATANSNELLARGISSRFVSRANDRRRGGFVEAQGGGTVLLTRGSVALEMGLPVLAVVAHAQTFSDGAHTSIPAPGLGALAVARGGADSAIARNLGELGVGIDDVAFVSKHDTSTNANDPNESDLHTRVGKALGRTPGNPLLVISQKTLTGHAKGGACVFQVGGIIDVFRTGLIPANVALDCVDDAMEQYSPLVWLRSPLNLNSRGPVRAAFATSLGFGHVSGFLALVNPAAFEAIVEREAGREALHAWRAASDRRLRNGQRHIEMGMLGHAPLFTSVEGRRLPDDPAAGVAGDAHEVEAAILLDPNARLGEDGFYHLPEGK
;
A
#
# COMPACT_ATOMS: atom_id res chain seq x y z
N ALA A 1 30.04 -34.76 -21.19
CA ALA A 1 31.03 -35.23 -22.18
C ALA A 1 31.67 -36.50 -21.64
N VAL A 2 31.45 -37.64 -22.29
CA VAL A 2 32.01 -38.95 -21.89
C VAL A 2 32.87 -39.44 -23.06
N SER A 3 34.16 -39.60 -22.80
CA SER A 3 35.19 -39.97 -23.78
C SER A 3 35.15 -41.48 -24.08
N LEU A 4 35.14 -41.85 -25.36
CA LEU A 4 35.28 -43.23 -25.82
C LEU A 4 36.75 -43.70 -25.71
N PRO A 5 37.03 -44.97 -25.34
CA PRO A 5 38.38 -45.48 -25.19
C PRO A 5 39.06 -45.75 -26.54
N SER A 6 40.36 -45.48 -26.59
CA SER A 6 41.24 -45.72 -27.74
C SER A 6 41.48 -47.22 -27.98
N ALA A 7 41.41 -47.62 -29.25
CA ALA A 7 41.74 -48.96 -29.72
C ALA A 7 43.25 -49.27 -29.60
N GLY A 8 43.58 -50.40 -28.98
CA GLY A 8 44.92 -50.98 -29.00
C GLY A 8 44.91 -52.41 -28.45
N GLY A 9 45.32 -53.38 -29.27
CA GLY A 9 45.64 -54.74 -28.82
C GLY A 9 44.91 -55.85 -29.56
N SER A 10 45.49 -56.26 -30.69
CA SER A 10 45.12 -57.46 -31.45
C SER A 10 45.47 -58.75 -30.69
N ALA A 11 44.48 -59.58 -30.36
CA ALA A 11 44.67 -61.02 -30.15
C ALA A 11 43.34 -61.79 -30.32
N GLY A 12 43.17 -62.42 -31.50
CA GLY A 12 42.40 -63.65 -31.73
C GLY A 12 41.01 -63.80 -31.10
N GLY A 13 40.00 -63.14 -31.67
CA GLY A 13 38.58 -63.44 -31.46
C GLY A 13 37.78 -62.89 -32.63
N GLY A 14 36.84 -63.66 -33.18
CA GLY A 14 36.13 -63.35 -34.43
C GLY A 14 35.62 -61.91 -34.50
N VAL A 15 35.96 -61.20 -35.58
CA VAL A 15 35.45 -59.86 -35.87
C VAL A 15 33.93 -59.96 -36.01
N VAL A 16 33.18 -59.41 -35.05
CA VAL A 16 31.73 -59.25 -35.18
C VAL A 16 31.52 -58.09 -36.15
N ASP A 17 30.84 -58.37 -37.26
CA ASP A 17 30.48 -57.38 -38.26
C ASP A 17 29.55 -56.33 -37.63
N SER A 18 30.01 -55.08 -37.55
CA SER A 18 29.22 -53.96 -37.02
C SER A 18 27.93 -53.74 -37.82
N ALA A 19 27.92 -54.04 -39.12
CA ALA A 19 26.70 -54.00 -39.92
C ALA A 19 25.71 -55.11 -39.52
N ALA A 20 26.21 -56.26 -39.05
CA ALA A 20 25.36 -57.34 -38.53
C ALA A 20 24.80 -57.01 -37.13
N LEU A 21 25.56 -56.31 -36.29
CA LEU A 21 25.08 -55.77 -35.01
C LEU A 21 24.01 -54.71 -35.21
N ASP A 22 24.18 -53.79 -36.16
CA ASP A 22 23.18 -52.77 -36.47
C ASP A 22 21.92 -53.38 -37.10
N ALA A 23 22.07 -54.38 -37.98
CA ALA A 23 20.94 -55.13 -38.53
C ALA A 23 20.19 -55.92 -37.45
N TYR A 24 20.92 -56.50 -36.47
CA TYR A 24 20.32 -57.18 -35.34
C TYR A 24 19.63 -56.20 -34.38
N ALA A 25 20.24 -55.06 -34.07
CA ALA A 25 19.63 -53.98 -33.30
C ALA A 25 18.36 -53.47 -33.98
N ALA A 26 18.38 -53.24 -35.30
CA ALA A 26 17.19 -52.86 -36.07
C ALA A 26 16.09 -53.92 -36.02
N SER A 27 16.44 -55.21 -35.93
CA SER A 27 15.47 -56.30 -35.75
C SER A 27 14.83 -56.32 -34.35
N VAL A 28 15.45 -55.69 -33.35
CA VAL A 28 14.96 -55.64 -31.97
C VAL A 28 14.26 -54.30 -31.68
N THR A 29 14.92 -53.16 -31.95
CA THR A 29 14.47 -51.80 -31.61
C THR A 29 14.05 -50.94 -32.81
N GLY A 30 14.27 -51.40 -34.05
CA GLY A 30 13.88 -50.65 -35.25
C GLY A 30 12.37 -50.51 -35.41
N GLU A 31 11.94 -49.73 -36.40
CA GLU A 31 10.52 -49.39 -36.64
C GLU A 31 9.63 -50.63 -36.87
N ASP A 32 10.20 -51.71 -37.40
CA ASP A 32 9.56 -53.03 -37.56
C ASP A 32 10.16 -54.12 -36.65
N GLY A 33 10.99 -53.71 -35.70
CA GLY A 33 11.65 -54.56 -34.73
C GLY A 33 10.69 -55.18 -33.72
N VAL A 34 11.13 -56.24 -33.05
CA VAL A 34 10.30 -57.03 -32.13
C VAL A 34 9.70 -56.17 -31.00
N LEU A 35 10.46 -55.22 -30.43
CA LEU A 35 9.97 -54.34 -29.37
C LEU A 35 8.94 -53.34 -29.87
N ALA A 36 9.14 -52.76 -31.05
CA ALA A 36 8.18 -51.84 -31.66
C ALA A 36 6.87 -52.55 -32.01
N LYS A 37 6.94 -53.78 -32.53
CA LYS A 37 5.76 -54.62 -32.78
C LYS A 37 5.06 -55.03 -31.49
N ALA A 38 5.81 -55.48 -30.48
CA ALA A 38 5.24 -55.82 -29.18
C ALA A 38 4.56 -54.62 -28.54
N ALA A 39 5.18 -53.43 -28.58
CA ALA A 39 4.58 -52.19 -28.08
C ALA A 39 3.29 -51.83 -28.83
N ARG A 40 3.27 -51.89 -30.18
CA ARG A 40 2.05 -51.64 -30.98
C ARG A 40 0.95 -52.67 -30.72
N THR A 41 1.30 -53.94 -30.55
CA THR A 41 0.33 -54.99 -30.19
C THR A 41 -0.22 -54.76 -28.79
N ILE A 42 0.63 -54.43 -27.80
CA ILE A 42 0.22 -54.09 -26.44
C ILE A 42 -0.70 -52.84 -26.45
N LEU A 43 -0.34 -51.79 -27.19
CA LEU A 43 -1.19 -50.60 -27.36
C LEU A 43 -2.54 -50.94 -28.01
N SER A 44 -2.55 -51.87 -28.97
CA SER A 44 -3.77 -52.36 -29.61
C SER A 44 -4.65 -53.17 -28.65
N GLU A 45 -4.07 -54.10 -27.90
CA GLU A 45 -4.78 -54.97 -26.95
C GLU A 45 -5.30 -54.18 -25.75
N LEU A 46 -4.57 -53.16 -25.30
CA LEU A 46 -4.99 -52.23 -24.26
C LEU A 46 -6.03 -51.21 -24.74
N GLY A 47 -6.38 -51.19 -26.04
CA GLY A 47 -7.32 -50.22 -26.62
C GLY A 47 -6.79 -48.79 -26.67
N LEU A 48 -5.48 -48.59 -26.51
CA LEU A 48 -4.80 -47.30 -26.51
C LEU A 48 -4.27 -46.90 -27.90
N ASN A 49 -4.61 -47.67 -28.94
CA ASN A 49 -4.55 -47.24 -30.34
C ASN A 49 -5.69 -46.23 -30.64
N ALA A 50 -5.77 -45.15 -29.87
CA ALA A 50 -6.60 -44.01 -30.24
C ALA A 50 -5.84 -43.20 -31.31
N PRO A 51 -6.40 -42.93 -32.48
CA PRO A 51 -5.84 -41.87 -33.32
C PRO A 51 -5.82 -40.59 -32.48
N ALA A 52 -4.73 -39.81 -32.58
CA ALA A 52 -4.74 -38.45 -32.05
C ALA A 52 -6.02 -37.77 -32.57
N PRO A 53 -6.75 -36.99 -31.75
CA PRO A 53 -7.95 -36.30 -32.22
C PRO A 53 -7.56 -35.51 -33.47
N THR A 54 -8.03 -35.97 -34.63
CA THR A 54 -7.92 -35.22 -35.87
C THR A 54 -8.67 -33.92 -35.63
N GLY A 55 -8.03 -32.78 -35.90
CA GLY A 55 -8.53 -31.43 -35.59
C GLY A 55 -9.80 -30.99 -36.33
N GLU A 56 -10.79 -31.88 -36.51
CA GLU A 56 -12.12 -31.56 -37.03
C GLU A 56 -12.89 -30.67 -36.05
N ASP A 57 -12.88 -30.96 -34.74
CA ASP A 57 -13.52 -30.10 -33.74
C ASP A 57 -12.87 -28.69 -33.71
N SER A 58 -11.55 -28.59 -33.86
CA SER A 58 -10.88 -27.27 -33.96
C SER A 58 -11.14 -26.56 -35.29
N SER A 59 -11.50 -27.30 -36.35
CA SER A 59 -11.89 -26.75 -37.65
C SER A 59 -13.25 -26.07 -37.57
N ASP A 60 -14.17 -26.65 -36.79
CA ASP A 60 -15.55 -26.19 -36.71
C ASP A 60 -15.66 -24.92 -35.88
N ASP A 61 -14.94 -24.86 -34.75
CA ASP A 61 -14.81 -23.66 -33.93
C ASP A 61 -14.14 -22.51 -34.72
N ALA A 62 -13.07 -22.80 -35.47
CA ALA A 62 -12.42 -21.83 -36.33
C ALA A 62 -13.37 -21.30 -37.43
N ARG A 63 -14.15 -22.19 -38.06
CA ARG A 63 -15.15 -21.79 -39.07
C ARG A 63 -16.24 -20.88 -38.50
N VAL A 64 -16.68 -21.12 -37.26
CA VAL A 64 -17.66 -20.25 -36.58
C VAL A 64 -17.06 -18.88 -36.27
N ILE A 65 -15.83 -18.83 -35.77
CA ILE A 65 -15.12 -17.57 -35.49
C ILE A 65 -14.91 -16.78 -36.79
N ASP A 66 -14.49 -17.44 -37.87
CA ASP A 66 -14.30 -16.81 -39.19
C ASP A 66 -15.62 -16.28 -39.75
N ALA A 67 -16.74 -17.01 -39.60
CA ALA A 67 -18.05 -16.54 -40.01
C ALA A 67 -18.50 -15.31 -39.20
N VAL A 68 -18.29 -15.31 -37.88
CA VAL A 68 -18.57 -14.14 -37.03
C VAL A 68 -17.70 -12.95 -37.42
N ALA A 69 -16.42 -13.17 -37.69
CA ALA A 69 -15.50 -12.12 -38.12
C ALA A 69 -15.87 -11.54 -39.50
N ALA A 70 -16.37 -12.37 -40.42
CA ALA A 70 -16.80 -11.93 -41.74
C ALA A 70 -18.09 -11.10 -41.70
N GLU A 71 -19.07 -11.48 -40.87
CA GLU A 71 -20.37 -10.80 -40.80
C GLU A 71 -20.36 -9.60 -39.85
N LEU A 72 -19.75 -9.74 -38.66
CA LEU A 72 -19.82 -8.76 -37.57
C LEU A 72 -18.48 -8.05 -37.31
N GLY A 73 -17.47 -8.34 -38.13
CA GLY A 73 -16.12 -7.80 -38.00
C GLY A 73 -15.23 -8.58 -37.04
N SER A 74 -13.92 -8.60 -37.31
CA SER A 74 -12.93 -9.34 -36.52
C SER A 74 -12.83 -8.90 -35.05
N GLY A 75 -13.25 -7.67 -34.73
CA GLY A 75 -13.28 -7.14 -33.36
C GLY A 75 -14.59 -7.39 -32.60
N TRP A 76 -15.56 -8.11 -33.16
CA TRP A 76 -16.88 -8.31 -32.54
C TRP A 76 -16.81 -8.97 -31.16
N VAL A 77 -15.99 -10.01 -31.02
CA VAL A 77 -15.86 -10.78 -29.76
C VAL A 77 -15.38 -9.88 -28.62
N ASP A 78 -14.34 -9.10 -28.86
CA ASP A 78 -13.79 -8.16 -27.87
C ASP A 78 -14.79 -7.04 -27.52
N LEU A 79 -15.55 -6.57 -28.52
CA LEU A 79 -16.54 -5.51 -28.32
C LEU A 79 -17.70 -5.93 -27.42
N VAL A 80 -18.21 -7.16 -27.57
CA VAL A 80 -19.37 -7.67 -26.82
C VAL A 80 -18.98 -8.52 -25.60
N GLU A 81 -17.68 -8.63 -25.31
CA GLU A 81 -17.17 -9.36 -24.16
C GLU A 81 -17.80 -8.81 -22.85
N PRO A 82 -18.44 -9.68 -22.04
CA PRO A 82 -18.96 -9.28 -20.74
C PRO A 82 -17.85 -8.75 -19.82
N ARG A 83 -18.08 -7.59 -19.20
CA ARG A 83 -17.20 -6.95 -18.21
C ARG A 83 -17.87 -6.78 -16.85
N PHE A 84 -19.17 -7.06 -16.73
CA PHE A 84 -19.88 -6.92 -15.47
C PHE A 84 -19.36 -7.90 -14.43
N ASN A 85 -19.05 -7.36 -13.25
CA ASN A 85 -18.65 -8.14 -12.09
C ASN A 85 -19.06 -7.41 -10.81
N ALA A 86 -20.04 -7.98 -10.09
CA ALA A 86 -20.55 -7.42 -8.85
C ALA A 86 -19.47 -7.22 -7.77
N ALA A 87 -18.47 -8.10 -7.69
CA ALA A 87 -17.39 -7.99 -6.71
C ALA A 87 -16.46 -6.79 -6.96
N ARG A 88 -16.48 -6.22 -8.17
CA ARG A 88 -15.70 -5.05 -8.56
C ARG A 88 -16.47 -3.74 -8.45
N ALA A 89 -17.76 -3.78 -8.04
CA ALA A 89 -18.51 -2.57 -7.75
C ALA A 89 -17.89 -1.84 -6.54
N VAL A 90 -17.79 -0.51 -6.64
CA VAL A 90 -17.24 0.35 -5.58
C VAL A 90 -18.33 1.29 -5.10
N LEU A 91 -18.60 1.30 -3.80
CA LEU A 91 -19.48 2.27 -3.15
C LEU A 91 -18.65 3.38 -2.50
N LEU A 92 -19.02 4.63 -2.76
CA LEU A 92 -18.56 5.83 -2.10
C LEU A 92 -19.76 6.48 -1.40
N ASP A 93 -19.78 6.46 -0.08
CA ASP A 93 -20.88 6.99 0.75
C ASP A 93 -20.38 7.63 2.06
N ASP A 94 -19.10 8.04 2.10
CA ASP A 94 -18.44 8.55 3.30
C ASP A 94 -18.22 10.07 3.26
N ARG A 95 -19.22 10.82 2.77
CA ARG A 95 -19.14 12.29 2.74
C ARG A 95 -18.87 12.88 4.13
N TRP A 96 -19.41 12.28 5.18
CA TRP A 96 -19.15 12.66 6.57
C TRP A 96 -17.65 12.64 6.93
N ALA A 97 -16.83 11.78 6.31
CA ALA A 97 -15.40 11.67 6.57
C ALA A 97 -14.61 12.69 5.75
N SER A 98 -14.89 12.77 4.45
CA SER A 98 -14.24 13.75 3.56
C SER A 98 -14.58 15.19 3.94
N ALA A 99 -15.78 15.46 4.50
CA ALA A 99 -16.14 16.78 5.00
C ALA A 99 -15.30 17.20 6.24
N ARG A 100 -14.93 16.26 7.11
CA ARG A 100 -13.98 16.52 8.21
C ARG A 100 -12.59 16.85 7.68
N GLU A 101 -12.15 16.13 6.66
CA GLU A 101 -10.89 16.42 5.95
C GLU A 101 -10.92 17.80 5.28
N ASP A 102 -12.05 18.17 4.65
CA ASP A 102 -12.22 19.50 4.04
C ASP A 102 -12.17 20.63 5.07
N VAL A 103 -12.75 20.44 6.26
CA VAL A 103 -12.61 21.42 7.37
C VAL A 103 -11.15 21.54 7.81
N ALA A 104 -10.45 20.42 8.00
CA ALA A 104 -9.04 20.43 8.38
C ALA A 104 -8.15 21.12 7.33
N ARG A 105 -8.38 20.85 6.03
CA ARG A 105 -7.71 21.52 4.92
C ARG A 105 -8.03 23.00 4.84
N PHE A 106 -9.30 23.37 4.96
CA PHE A 106 -9.68 24.77 4.93
C PHE A 106 -8.97 25.55 6.01
N VAL A 107 -8.80 24.98 7.21
CA VAL A 107 -8.08 25.59 8.34
C VAL A 107 -6.57 25.68 8.11
N ALA A 108 -5.95 24.64 7.55
CA ALA A 108 -4.49 24.61 7.36
C ALA A 108 -4.04 25.37 6.10
N GLU A 109 -4.74 25.21 4.98
CA GLU A 109 -4.32 25.64 3.64
C GLU A 109 -5.14 26.83 3.11
N GLY A 110 -6.28 27.13 3.74
CA GLY A 110 -7.13 28.28 3.36
C GLY A 110 -8.02 28.04 2.14
N THR A 111 -8.04 26.82 1.61
CA THR A 111 -8.75 26.46 0.38
C THR A 111 -9.86 25.42 0.63
N LEU A 112 -10.93 25.52 -0.14
CA LEU A 112 -12.01 24.54 -0.23
C LEU A 112 -12.28 24.30 -1.70
N ALA A 113 -12.71 23.07 -2.04
CA ALA A 113 -13.13 22.79 -3.40
C ALA A 113 -14.36 23.64 -3.76
N GLU A 114 -14.40 24.14 -4.99
CA GLU A 114 -15.55 24.85 -5.51
C GLU A 114 -16.77 23.91 -5.57
N GLY A 115 -17.92 24.35 -5.06
CA GLY A 115 -19.13 23.53 -5.00
C GLY A 115 -19.22 22.54 -3.83
N ALA A 116 -18.20 22.44 -2.96
CA ALA A 116 -18.21 21.53 -1.82
C ALA A 116 -19.42 21.73 -0.90
N SER A 117 -20.31 20.74 -0.86
CA SER A 117 -21.48 20.72 0.01
C SER A 117 -21.14 20.20 1.40
N PHE A 118 -21.69 20.85 2.42
CA PHE A 118 -21.65 20.42 3.81
C PHE A 118 -23.03 20.05 4.35
N VAL A 119 -24.08 20.13 3.52
CA VAL A 119 -25.47 19.83 3.91
C VAL A 119 -25.58 18.39 4.41
N GLY A 120 -26.09 18.22 5.63
CA GLY A 120 -26.36 16.91 6.23
C GLY A 120 -25.11 16.05 6.50
N THR A 121 -23.92 16.66 6.57
CA THR A 121 -22.66 15.93 6.82
C THR A 121 -22.45 15.51 8.28
N GLY A 122 -23.34 15.92 9.17
CA GLY A 122 -23.49 15.36 10.51
C GLY A 122 -22.81 16.17 11.62
N ARG A 123 -23.11 15.76 12.85
CA ARG A 123 -22.72 16.49 14.06
C ARG A 123 -21.21 16.65 14.24
N ALA A 124 -20.42 15.64 13.88
CA ALA A 124 -18.97 15.69 14.04
C ALA A 124 -18.33 16.81 13.20
N VAL A 125 -18.79 17.00 11.95
CA VAL A 125 -18.34 18.10 11.09
C VAL A 125 -18.71 19.44 11.70
N ALA A 126 -19.94 19.57 12.22
CA ALA A 126 -20.40 20.80 12.86
C ALA A 126 -19.58 21.17 14.11
N GLU A 127 -19.27 20.19 14.96
CA GLU A 127 -18.42 20.38 16.14
C GLU A 127 -17.00 20.81 15.75
N GLN A 128 -16.41 20.17 14.73
CA GLN A 128 -15.06 20.52 14.24
C GLN A 128 -15.02 21.92 13.63
N ALA A 129 -16.00 22.26 12.80
CA ALA A 129 -16.09 23.58 12.20
C ALA A 129 -16.30 24.66 13.27
N SER A 130 -17.16 24.42 14.27
CA SER A 130 -17.40 25.35 15.39
C SER A 130 -16.15 25.56 16.26
N TYR A 131 -15.40 24.49 16.54
CA TYR A 131 -14.14 24.55 17.28
C TYR A 131 -13.15 25.49 16.58
N TRP A 132 -12.96 25.29 15.26
CA TRP A 132 -12.05 26.12 14.48
C TRP A 132 -12.56 27.54 14.26
N ALA A 133 -13.87 27.75 14.09
CA ALA A 133 -14.46 29.09 13.99
C ALA A 133 -14.14 29.92 15.23
N ASN A 134 -14.30 29.33 16.43
CA ASN A 134 -13.96 29.99 17.68
C ASN A 134 -12.46 30.33 17.78
N ARG A 135 -11.60 29.42 17.35
CA ARG A 135 -10.15 29.62 17.38
C ARG A 135 -9.67 30.67 16.38
N LEU A 136 -10.13 30.61 15.13
CA LEU A 136 -9.81 31.61 14.11
C LEU A 136 -10.32 33.01 14.49
N ARG A 137 -11.49 33.09 15.14
CA ARG A 137 -12.00 34.36 15.68
C ARG A 137 -11.10 34.94 16.77
N ALA A 138 -10.54 34.09 17.64
CA ALA A 138 -9.56 34.51 18.64
C ALA A 138 -8.21 34.91 18.01
N GLU A 139 -7.86 34.33 16.86
CA GLU A 139 -6.67 34.65 16.07
C GLU A 139 -6.85 35.89 15.16
N GLY A 140 -8.07 36.43 15.05
CA GLY A 140 -8.38 37.63 14.26
C GLY A 140 -8.82 37.39 12.81
N ASP A 141 -9.07 36.12 12.42
CA ASP A 141 -9.51 35.72 11.07
C ASP A 141 -11.04 35.54 11.03
N ALA A 142 -11.77 36.66 11.00
CA ALA A 142 -13.23 36.66 11.07
C ALA A 142 -13.90 36.08 9.82
N ASP A 143 -13.30 36.25 8.64
CA ASP A 143 -13.87 35.80 7.37
C ASP A 143 -13.89 34.27 7.29
N ARG A 144 -12.78 33.60 7.65
CA ARG A 144 -12.75 32.14 7.67
C ARG A 144 -13.54 31.57 8.83
N ALA A 145 -13.61 32.27 9.97
CA ALA A 145 -14.50 31.89 11.06
C ALA A 145 -15.98 31.91 10.62
N ALA A 146 -16.43 32.94 9.91
CA ALA A 146 -17.80 33.03 9.40
C ALA A 146 -18.12 31.90 8.39
N ARG A 147 -17.15 31.55 7.53
CA ARG A 147 -17.31 30.39 6.63
C ARG A 147 -17.45 29.08 7.39
N LEU A 148 -16.70 28.88 8.47
CA LEU A 148 -16.82 27.69 9.32
C LEU A 148 -18.13 27.66 10.11
N ASP A 149 -18.64 28.80 10.58
CA ASP A 149 -19.96 28.90 11.21
C ASP A 149 -21.06 28.46 10.23
N GLN A 150 -20.95 28.87 8.94
CA GLN A 150 -21.86 28.40 7.89
C GLN A 150 -21.75 26.89 7.66
N ILE A 151 -20.52 26.37 7.58
CA ILE A 151 -20.28 24.92 7.44
C ILE A 151 -20.91 24.16 8.60
N ALA A 152 -20.81 24.67 9.84
CA ALA A 152 -21.42 24.04 11.00
C ALA A 152 -22.96 24.02 10.93
N ALA A 153 -23.57 25.10 10.43
CA ALA A 153 -25.02 25.16 10.20
C ALA A 153 -25.46 24.18 9.10
N ASP A 154 -24.76 24.16 7.97
CA ASP A 154 -25.01 23.26 6.85
C ASP A 154 -24.90 21.79 7.29
N ALA A 155 -23.86 21.45 8.08
CA ALA A 155 -23.64 20.10 8.58
C ALA A 155 -24.79 19.55 9.44
N LEU A 156 -25.54 20.42 10.11
CA LEU A 156 -26.71 20.07 10.93
C LEU A 156 -28.04 20.16 10.17
N SER A 157 -28.04 20.71 8.96
CA SER A 157 -29.24 20.78 8.13
C SER A 157 -29.65 19.39 7.60
N SER A 158 -30.92 19.22 7.24
CA SER A 158 -31.42 17.95 6.71
C SER A 158 -31.03 17.78 5.24
N SER A 159 -30.38 16.66 4.91
CA SER A 159 -30.18 16.26 3.51
C SER A 159 -31.44 15.68 2.86
N GLU A 160 -32.47 15.34 3.65
CA GLU A 160 -33.73 14.77 3.13
C GLU A 160 -34.58 15.81 2.36
N GLU A 161 -34.31 17.10 2.58
CA GLU A 161 -34.99 18.21 1.90
C GLU A 161 -34.34 18.54 0.54
N LEU A 162 -33.26 17.86 0.17
CA LEU A 162 -32.57 18.11 -1.10
C LEU A 162 -33.41 17.60 -2.29
N PRO A 163 -33.29 18.23 -3.48
CA PRO A 163 -34.19 17.98 -4.61
C PRO A 163 -34.26 16.53 -5.11
N TYR A 164 -33.20 15.75 -4.92
CA TYR A 164 -33.09 14.35 -5.35
C TYR A 164 -32.90 13.40 -4.17
N ALA A 165 -33.20 13.86 -2.94
CA ALA A 165 -33.14 13.02 -1.77
C ALA A 165 -34.11 11.83 -1.92
N GLY A 166 -33.56 10.62 -1.91
CA GLY A 166 -34.32 9.38 -2.13
C GLY A 166 -34.45 8.93 -3.59
N ASP A 167 -34.00 9.73 -4.56
CA ASP A 167 -33.91 9.25 -5.95
C ASP A 167 -32.72 8.29 -6.11
N VAL A 168 -32.95 7.20 -6.84
CA VAL A 168 -31.91 6.26 -7.29
C VAL A 168 -31.72 6.46 -8.78
N ALA A 169 -30.60 7.07 -9.16
CA ALA A 169 -30.30 7.42 -10.54
C ALA A 169 -29.30 6.46 -11.18
N VAL A 170 -29.62 5.88 -12.33
CA VAL A 170 -28.67 5.12 -13.15
C VAL A 170 -28.12 6.04 -14.23
N VAL A 171 -26.81 6.22 -14.26
CA VAL A 171 -26.13 7.10 -15.23
C VAL A 171 -25.09 6.30 -16.01
N THR A 172 -25.18 6.31 -17.33
CA THR A 172 -24.18 5.70 -18.21
C THR A 172 -23.36 6.78 -18.90
N GLY A 173 -22.10 6.50 -19.25
CA GLY A 173 -21.23 7.49 -19.92
C GLY A 173 -20.55 8.51 -18.99
N MET A 174 -20.30 8.14 -17.73
CA MET A 174 -19.54 8.98 -16.78
C MET A 174 -18.03 8.94 -17.09
N THR A 175 -17.52 9.88 -17.88
CA THR A 175 -16.08 10.09 -18.17
C THR A 175 -15.62 11.45 -17.63
N PRO A 176 -14.32 11.72 -17.46
CA PRO A 176 -13.86 13.08 -17.18
C PRO A 176 -14.30 14.01 -18.30
N ALA A 177 -14.67 15.25 -17.97
CA ALA A 177 -15.16 16.25 -18.93
C ALA A 177 -16.33 15.74 -19.83
N SER A 178 -17.30 15.02 -19.24
CA SER A 178 -18.54 14.63 -19.94
C SER A 178 -19.78 15.17 -19.25
N ILE A 179 -20.85 15.31 -20.05
CA ILE A 179 -22.19 15.64 -19.54
C ILE A 179 -22.62 14.64 -18.46
N GLY A 180 -22.36 13.35 -18.67
CA GLY A 180 -22.65 12.31 -17.69
C GLY A 180 -21.92 12.55 -16.36
N GLY A 181 -20.65 12.97 -16.38
CA GLY A 181 -19.90 13.35 -15.19
C GLY A 181 -20.52 14.53 -14.43
N ALA A 182 -20.88 15.60 -15.14
CA ALA A 182 -21.50 16.78 -14.55
C ALA A 182 -22.92 16.50 -14.00
N VAL A 183 -23.71 15.67 -14.69
CA VAL A 183 -25.03 15.20 -14.20
C VAL A 183 -24.89 14.38 -12.92
N VAL A 184 -23.90 13.46 -12.85
CA VAL A 184 -23.60 12.74 -11.60
C VAL A 184 -23.26 13.71 -10.48
N GLY A 185 -22.43 14.73 -10.73
CA GLY A 185 -22.12 15.78 -9.75
C GLY A 185 -23.37 16.49 -9.22
N GLY A 186 -24.26 16.95 -10.10
CA GLY A 186 -25.48 17.64 -9.69
C GLY A 186 -26.49 16.73 -8.96
N LEU A 187 -26.59 15.45 -9.33
CA LEU A 187 -27.41 14.47 -8.61
C LEU A 187 -26.88 14.22 -7.19
N LEU A 188 -25.56 14.09 -7.03
CA LEU A 188 -24.92 13.93 -5.73
C LEU A 188 -25.10 15.18 -4.84
N ALA A 189 -25.02 16.37 -5.43
CA ALA A 189 -25.30 17.63 -4.73
C ALA A 189 -26.75 17.73 -4.25
N GLY A 190 -27.69 17.15 -5.00
CA GLY A 190 -29.09 17.04 -4.61
C GLY A 190 -29.42 15.84 -3.74
N GLY A 191 -28.44 15.09 -3.21
CA GLY A 191 -28.67 14.02 -2.24
C GLY A 191 -29.04 12.65 -2.83
N ALA A 192 -28.86 12.43 -4.14
CA ALA A 192 -29.25 11.18 -4.80
C ALA A 192 -28.33 10.00 -4.47
N THR A 193 -28.86 8.79 -4.62
CA THR A 193 -28.04 7.58 -4.80
C THR A 193 -27.82 7.36 -6.29
N VAL A 194 -26.57 7.46 -6.74
CA VAL A 194 -26.20 7.36 -8.16
C VAL A 194 -25.48 6.05 -8.44
N ILE A 195 -25.89 5.33 -9.49
CA ILE A 195 -25.23 4.14 -10.03
C ILE A 195 -24.61 4.54 -11.38
N ALA A 196 -23.31 4.78 -11.38
CA ALA A 196 -22.54 5.14 -12.56
C ALA A 196 -21.84 3.91 -13.15
N THR A 197 -22.07 3.64 -14.43
CA THR A 197 -21.42 2.53 -15.14
C THR A 197 -20.12 2.97 -15.81
N SER A 198 -19.10 2.12 -15.79
CA SER A 198 -17.87 2.27 -16.57
C SER A 198 -17.53 0.96 -17.26
N SER A 199 -16.98 0.98 -18.47
CA SER A 199 -16.54 -0.26 -19.15
C SER A 199 -15.38 -0.96 -18.42
N SER A 200 -14.58 -0.18 -17.70
CA SER A 200 -13.56 -0.66 -16.76
C SER A 200 -13.38 0.32 -15.59
N ILE A 201 -13.02 -0.19 -14.42
CA ILE A 201 -12.69 0.63 -13.25
C ILE A 201 -11.16 0.60 -13.10
N SER A 202 -10.48 1.51 -13.81
CA SER A 202 -9.06 1.76 -13.60
C SER A 202 -8.83 2.63 -12.35
N ALA A 203 -7.58 2.70 -11.89
CA ALA A 203 -7.20 3.59 -10.80
C ALA A 203 -7.55 5.06 -11.10
N SER A 204 -7.27 5.54 -12.33
CA SER A 204 -7.61 6.89 -12.75
C SER A 204 -9.13 7.14 -12.78
N ARG A 205 -9.93 6.14 -13.17
CA ARG A 205 -11.38 6.26 -13.16
C ARG A 205 -11.94 6.33 -11.74
N LEU A 206 -11.42 5.50 -10.84
CA LEU A 206 -11.78 5.52 -9.43
C LEU A 206 -11.35 6.83 -8.76
N ALA A 207 -10.13 7.33 -9.02
CA ALA A 207 -9.64 8.59 -8.49
C ALA A 207 -10.56 9.76 -8.88
N PHE A 208 -10.97 9.85 -10.15
CA PHE A 208 -11.97 10.84 -10.57
C PHE A 208 -13.31 10.66 -9.86
N ALA A 209 -13.80 9.43 -9.69
CA ALA A 209 -15.08 9.20 -9.01
C ALA A 209 -15.01 9.63 -7.52
N LYS A 210 -13.88 9.38 -6.85
CA LYS A 210 -13.61 9.85 -5.47
C LYS A 210 -13.60 11.37 -5.40
N GLU A 211 -12.97 12.04 -6.36
CA GLU A 211 -12.92 13.50 -6.40
C GLU A 211 -14.29 14.11 -6.71
N LEU A 212 -15.01 13.58 -7.71
CA LEU A 212 -16.37 14.00 -8.04
C LEU A 212 -17.30 13.84 -6.84
N TYR A 213 -17.21 12.71 -6.13
CA TYR A 213 -17.99 12.46 -4.92
C TYR A 213 -17.64 13.46 -3.81
N ARG A 214 -16.35 13.64 -3.49
CA ARG A 214 -15.91 14.57 -2.44
C ARG A 214 -16.37 16.00 -2.68
N THR A 215 -16.27 16.47 -3.92
CA THR A 215 -16.54 17.86 -4.29
C THR A 215 -18.03 18.19 -4.43
N HIS A 216 -18.88 17.21 -4.71
CA HIS A 216 -20.30 17.47 -4.98
C HIS A 216 -21.27 16.81 -3.98
N ALA A 217 -20.92 15.69 -3.35
CA ALA A 217 -21.87 14.94 -2.54
C ALA A 217 -22.34 15.72 -1.30
N ALA A 218 -23.65 15.74 -1.08
CA ALA A 218 -24.23 16.03 0.21
C ALA A 218 -24.13 14.82 1.15
N GLY A 219 -24.38 14.99 2.46
CA GLY A 219 -24.18 13.93 3.46
C GLY A 219 -24.95 12.63 3.22
N GLY A 220 -26.15 12.69 2.64
CA GLY A 220 -26.96 11.52 2.31
C GLY A 220 -26.71 10.89 0.93
N ALA A 221 -25.86 11.50 0.09
CA ALA A 221 -25.63 11.05 -1.27
C ALA A 221 -24.69 9.84 -1.34
N LYS A 222 -24.93 8.96 -2.31
CA LYS A 222 -24.14 7.74 -2.53
C LYS A 222 -23.74 7.62 -3.99
N LEU A 223 -22.52 7.15 -4.27
CA LEU A 223 -22.07 6.83 -5.63
C LEU A 223 -21.60 5.38 -5.70
N TRP A 224 -22.31 4.58 -6.50
CA TRP A 224 -21.87 3.26 -6.94
C TRP A 224 -21.18 3.39 -8.30
N LEU A 225 -19.91 2.99 -8.36
CA LEU A 225 -19.18 2.81 -9.61
C LEU A 225 -19.16 1.32 -9.97
N VAL A 226 -19.77 0.96 -11.11
CA VAL A 226 -20.00 -0.44 -11.49
C VAL A 226 -19.36 -0.74 -12.85
N PRO A 227 -18.56 -1.80 -12.98
CA PRO A 227 -18.05 -2.19 -14.29
C PRO A 227 -19.18 -2.82 -15.10
N ALA A 228 -19.42 -2.34 -16.31
CA ALA A 228 -20.40 -2.89 -17.25
C ALA A 228 -20.05 -2.48 -18.69
N ASN A 229 -19.94 -3.46 -19.58
CA ASN A 229 -19.86 -3.25 -21.01
C ASN A 229 -21.28 -3.16 -21.59
N LEU A 230 -21.73 -1.95 -21.86
CA LEU A 230 -23.07 -1.71 -22.37
C LEU A 230 -23.28 -2.18 -23.81
N ALA A 231 -22.25 -2.61 -24.55
CA ALA A 231 -22.43 -3.33 -25.82
C ALA A 231 -22.78 -4.82 -25.61
N SER A 232 -22.62 -5.36 -24.40
CA SER A 232 -22.98 -6.74 -24.05
C SER A 232 -24.37 -6.79 -23.40
N TYR A 233 -25.33 -7.46 -24.04
CA TYR A 233 -26.65 -7.64 -23.43
C TYR A 233 -26.61 -8.45 -22.14
N ARG A 234 -25.64 -9.36 -22.00
CA ARG A 234 -25.40 -10.11 -20.77
C ARG A 234 -25.05 -9.17 -19.61
N ASP A 235 -24.24 -8.14 -19.86
CA ASP A 235 -23.90 -7.14 -18.86
C ASP A 235 -25.06 -6.21 -18.55
N VAL A 236 -25.85 -5.80 -19.56
CA VAL A 236 -27.05 -4.99 -19.34
C VAL A 236 -28.03 -5.73 -18.43
N ASP A 237 -28.30 -7.01 -18.72
CA ASP A 237 -29.19 -7.84 -17.92
C ASP A 237 -28.63 -8.08 -16.50
N ALA A 238 -27.33 -8.42 -16.39
CA ALA A 238 -26.68 -8.65 -15.11
C ALA A 238 -26.61 -7.39 -14.24
N LEU A 239 -26.42 -6.21 -14.85
CA LEU A 239 -26.48 -4.92 -14.16
C LEU A 239 -27.89 -4.65 -13.61
N VAL A 240 -28.93 -4.86 -14.42
CA VAL A 240 -30.33 -4.71 -14.01
C VAL A 240 -30.66 -5.64 -12.85
N GLU A 241 -30.29 -6.92 -12.96
CA GLU A 241 -30.48 -7.91 -11.90
C GLU A 241 -29.73 -7.50 -10.62
N TRP A 242 -28.48 -7.06 -10.75
CA TRP A 242 -27.69 -6.59 -9.62
C TRP A 242 -28.30 -5.36 -8.95
N ILE A 243 -28.88 -4.42 -9.70
CA ILE A 243 -29.54 -3.24 -9.11
C ILE A 243 -30.75 -3.69 -8.26
N GLY A 244 -31.61 -4.55 -8.80
CA GLY A 244 -32.87 -4.95 -8.16
C GLY A 244 -32.74 -6.01 -7.06
N THR A 245 -31.59 -6.67 -6.92
CA THR A 245 -31.39 -7.74 -5.93
C THR A 245 -30.57 -7.28 -4.72
N GLU A 246 -30.86 -7.87 -3.56
CA GLU A 246 -30.06 -7.70 -2.35
C GLU A 246 -28.81 -8.60 -2.41
N GLN A 247 -27.68 -8.11 -1.93
CA GLN A 247 -26.46 -8.90 -1.76
C GLN A 247 -26.11 -9.03 -0.29
N THR A 248 -25.80 -10.25 0.12
CA THR A 248 -25.41 -10.58 1.50
C THR A 248 -24.06 -11.28 1.52
N LYS A 249 -23.26 -11.01 2.55
CA LYS A 249 -22.02 -11.74 2.84
C LYS A 249 -22.06 -12.30 4.25
N SER A 250 -21.73 -13.57 4.39
CA SER A 250 -21.50 -14.17 5.72
C SER A 250 -20.16 -13.71 6.29
N VAL A 251 -20.18 -13.14 7.49
CA VAL A 251 -19.00 -12.73 8.25
C VAL A 251 -19.02 -13.49 9.58
N GLY A 252 -18.23 -14.57 9.65
CA GLY A 252 -18.31 -15.50 10.79
C GLY A 252 -19.68 -16.20 10.82
N ALA A 253 -20.42 -16.04 11.92
CA ALA A 253 -21.76 -16.60 12.08
C ALA A 253 -22.88 -15.66 11.60
N ASP A 254 -22.58 -14.39 11.32
CA ASP A 254 -23.57 -13.36 10.96
C ASP A 254 -23.68 -13.20 9.44
N VAL A 255 -24.87 -12.84 8.96
CA VAL A 255 -25.12 -12.47 7.56
C VAL A 255 -25.28 -10.95 7.49
N LYS A 256 -24.34 -10.25 6.84
CA LYS A 256 -24.40 -8.80 6.64
C LYS A 256 -24.87 -8.49 5.22
N VAL A 257 -25.88 -7.63 5.08
CA VAL A 257 -26.27 -7.06 3.79
C VAL A 257 -25.15 -6.13 3.32
N THR A 258 -24.57 -6.42 2.16
CA THR A 258 -23.50 -5.61 1.54
C THR A 258 -24.03 -4.65 0.50
N LYS A 259 -25.21 -4.93 -0.07
CA LYS A 259 -25.93 -4.06 -0.99
C LYS A 259 -27.42 -4.32 -0.84
N GLU A 260 -28.20 -3.28 -0.57
CA GLU A 260 -29.66 -3.36 -0.53
C GLU A 260 -30.23 -3.50 -1.95
N ALA A 261 -31.43 -4.05 -2.08
CA ALA A 261 -32.19 -3.98 -3.33
C ALA A 261 -32.57 -2.52 -3.62
N LEU A 262 -32.22 -2.02 -4.80
CA LEU A 262 -32.45 -0.62 -5.18
C LEU A 262 -33.55 -0.55 -6.26
N VAL A 263 -34.42 0.45 -6.15
CA VAL A 263 -35.49 0.70 -7.14
C VAL A 263 -35.16 2.01 -7.88
N PRO A 264 -34.67 1.94 -9.14
CA PRO A 264 -34.20 3.11 -9.87
C PRO A 264 -35.36 4.05 -10.25
N THR A 265 -35.25 5.34 -9.91
CA THR A 265 -36.25 6.36 -10.24
C THR A 265 -35.86 7.20 -11.45
N LEU A 266 -34.56 7.37 -11.71
CA LEU A 266 -34.02 8.18 -12.81
C LEU A 266 -33.07 7.34 -13.69
N PHE A 267 -33.10 7.56 -15.01
CA PHE A 267 -32.16 6.97 -15.94
C PHE A 267 -31.64 7.99 -16.96
N TYR A 268 -30.31 8.08 -17.06
CA TYR A 268 -29.58 8.95 -17.97
C TYR A 268 -28.64 8.13 -18.88
N PRO A 269 -29.12 7.70 -20.07
CA PRO A 269 -28.34 6.87 -20.99
C PRO A 269 -27.35 7.70 -21.85
N PHE A 270 -26.28 8.22 -21.25
CA PHE A 270 -25.26 9.01 -21.97
C PHE A 270 -24.05 8.21 -22.48
N ALA A 271 -24.05 6.88 -22.32
CA ALA A 271 -22.99 6.05 -22.93
C ALA A 271 -22.97 6.22 -24.45
N ALA A 272 -21.81 6.59 -24.97
CA ALA A 272 -21.57 6.73 -26.40
C ALA A 272 -20.12 6.35 -26.72
N PRO A 273 -19.86 5.62 -27.81
CA PRO A 273 -18.51 5.40 -28.30
C PRO A 273 -17.99 6.67 -28.99
N ARG A 274 -16.70 6.72 -29.33
CA ARG A 274 -16.24 7.69 -30.35
C ARG A 274 -16.93 7.36 -31.66
N VAL A 275 -17.54 8.36 -32.28
CA VAL A 275 -18.28 8.20 -33.53
C VAL A 275 -17.47 8.79 -34.68
N SER A 276 -17.28 8.00 -35.72
CA SER A 276 -16.62 8.42 -36.96
C SER A 276 -17.06 7.52 -38.11
N GLY A 277 -16.95 8.04 -39.33
CA GLY A 277 -17.22 7.31 -40.56
C GLY A 277 -18.27 8.00 -41.43
N THR A 278 -18.24 7.69 -42.71
CA THR A 278 -19.23 8.15 -43.68
C THR A 278 -20.20 7.04 -44.03
N LEU A 279 -21.27 7.34 -44.77
CA LEU A 279 -22.18 6.31 -45.29
C LEU A 279 -21.44 5.28 -46.17
N ALA A 280 -20.33 5.65 -46.80
CA ALA A 280 -19.52 4.72 -47.59
C ALA A 280 -18.79 3.67 -46.72
N ASP A 281 -18.65 3.94 -45.42
CA ASP A 281 -18.01 3.06 -44.43
C ASP A 281 -19.03 2.20 -43.67
N ALA A 282 -20.29 2.15 -44.14
CA ALA A 282 -21.35 1.36 -43.54
C ALA A 282 -20.97 -0.14 -43.54
N GLY A 283 -21.02 -0.75 -42.36
CA GLY A 283 -20.57 -2.12 -42.11
C GLY A 283 -20.48 -2.40 -40.61
N PRO A 284 -19.68 -3.40 -40.18
CA PRO A 284 -19.59 -3.84 -38.78
C PRO A 284 -19.43 -2.72 -37.75
N ALA A 285 -18.58 -1.73 -38.02
CA ALA A 285 -18.35 -0.61 -37.10
C ALA A 285 -19.62 0.25 -36.87
N SER A 286 -20.45 0.43 -37.90
CA SER A 286 -21.71 1.18 -37.81
C SER A 286 -22.78 0.40 -37.03
N GLU A 287 -22.88 -0.92 -37.24
CA GLU A 287 -23.78 -1.79 -36.48
C GLU A 287 -23.42 -1.82 -34.99
N ASN A 288 -22.12 -1.86 -34.69
CA ASN A 288 -21.56 -1.79 -33.35
C ASN A 288 -21.92 -0.47 -32.64
N GLN A 289 -21.85 0.66 -33.35
CA GLN A 289 -22.28 1.95 -32.82
C GLN A 289 -23.79 1.95 -32.51
N LEU A 290 -24.63 1.45 -33.43
CA LEU A 290 -26.09 1.35 -33.22
C LEU A 290 -26.44 0.46 -32.02
N ARG A 291 -25.73 -0.65 -31.83
CA ARG A 291 -25.95 -1.54 -30.71
C ARG A 291 -25.81 -0.83 -29.37
N LEU A 292 -24.72 -0.10 -29.18
CA LEU A 292 -24.48 0.65 -27.95
C LEU A 292 -25.41 1.86 -27.81
N LEU A 293 -25.61 2.64 -28.89
CA LEU A 293 -26.33 3.90 -28.85
C LEU A 293 -27.86 3.75 -28.81
N LEU A 294 -28.41 2.65 -29.34
CA LEU A 294 -29.86 2.43 -29.48
C LEU A 294 -30.34 1.19 -28.73
N TRP A 295 -29.98 -0.01 -29.18
CA TRP A 295 -30.60 -1.24 -28.68
C TRP A 295 -30.27 -1.53 -27.22
N SER A 296 -29.05 -1.22 -26.77
CA SER A 296 -28.68 -1.32 -25.36
C SER A 296 -29.45 -0.34 -24.48
N VAL A 297 -29.82 0.83 -25.00
CA VAL A 297 -30.66 1.81 -24.28
C VAL A 297 -32.09 1.29 -24.15
N GLU A 298 -32.70 0.80 -25.24
CA GLU A 298 -34.03 0.18 -25.19
C GLU A 298 -34.08 -1.00 -24.20
N ARG A 299 -33.07 -1.87 -24.26
CA ARG A 299 -32.94 -3.01 -23.34
C ARG A 299 -32.79 -2.56 -21.89
N SER A 300 -32.01 -1.51 -21.63
CA SER A 300 -31.84 -0.94 -20.29
C SER A 300 -33.14 -0.35 -19.75
N ILE A 301 -33.90 0.39 -20.57
CA ILE A 301 -35.20 0.94 -20.18
C ILE A 301 -36.15 -0.19 -19.79
N ALA A 302 -36.26 -1.23 -20.63
CA ALA A 302 -37.14 -2.36 -20.39
C ALA A 302 -36.78 -3.15 -19.12
N GLY A 303 -35.48 -3.34 -18.86
CA GLY A 303 -34.99 -4.02 -17.67
C GLY A 303 -35.19 -3.21 -16.39
N LEU A 304 -34.76 -1.94 -16.40
CA LEU A 304 -34.84 -1.07 -15.23
C LEU A 304 -36.28 -0.77 -14.81
N CYS A 305 -37.21 -0.57 -15.75
CA CYS A 305 -38.61 -0.29 -15.42
C CYS A 305 -39.37 -1.50 -14.86
N ALA A 306 -38.81 -2.71 -14.98
CA ALA A 306 -39.38 -3.91 -14.38
C ALA A 306 -39.08 -4.01 -12.88
N ILE A 307 -37.95 -3.44 -12.42
CA ILE A 307 -37.54 -3.44 -11.03
C ILE A 307 -38.58 -2.69 -10.19
N GLY A 308 -39.05 -3.30 -9.11
CA GLY A 308 -40.00 -2.69 -8.19
C GLY A 308 -41.45 -2.62 -8.68
N SER A 309 -41.75 -3.06 -9.91
CA SER A 309 -43.10 -2.94 -10.49
C SER A 309 -44.17 -3.82 -9.82
N ASP A 310 -43.77 -4.85 -9.10
CA ASP A 310 -44.60 -5.75 -8.30
C ASP A 310 -44.69 -5.35 -6.82
N THR A 311 -43.72 -4.58 -6.33
CA THR A 311 -43.62 -4.15 -4.93
C THR A 311 -44.08 -2.71 -4.72
N HIS A 312 -44.03 -1.85 -5.75
CA HIS A 312 -44.38 -0.43 -5.70
C HIS A 312 -45.32 -0.07 -6.86
N ALA A 313 -46.64 -0.11 -6.62
CA ALA A 313 -47.65 0.02 -7.67
C ALA A 313 -47.62 1.35 -8.45
N ASP A 314 -47.20 2.44 -7.80
CA ASP A 314 -47.13 3.78 -8.40
C ASP A 314 -45.72 4.14 -8.92
N HIS A 315 -44.77 3.19 -8.88
CA HIS A 315 -43.40 3.44 -9.31
C HIS A 315 -43.30 3.61 -10.83
N ARG A 316 -42.57 4.65 -11.26
CA ARG A 316 -42.20 4.89 -12.65
C ARG A 316 -40.74 5.27 -12.77
N LEU A 317 -40.04 4.64 -13.70
CA LEU A 317 -38.70 5.05 -14.12
C LEU A 317 -38.81 6.30 -15.01
N HIS A 318 -38.17 7.39 -14.62
CA HIS A 318 -38.08 8.60 -15.43
C HIS A 318 -36.79 8.60 -16.26
N VAL A 319 -36.93 8.64 -17.58
CA VAL A 319 -35.81 8.55 -18.52
C VAL A 319 -35.58 9.91 -19.18
N VAL A 320 -34.39 10.46 -19.01
CA VAL A 320 -33.93 11.64 -19.76
C VAL A 320 -33.22 11.16 -21.02
N LEU A 321 -33.99 10.94 -22.08
CA LEU A 321 -33.56 10.29 -23.31
C LEU A 321 -32.81 11.28 -24.22
N PRO A 322 -31.47 11.17 -24.39
CA PRO A 322 -30.67 12.24 -24.99
C PRO A 322 -30.77 12.23 -26.52
N GLY A 323 -31.59 13.13 -27.05
CA GLY A 323 -31.73 13.42 -28.48
C GLY A 323 -30.65 14.36 -28.99
N SER A 324 -30.58 14.49 -30.32
CA SER A 324 -29.64 15.37 -31.01
C SER A 324 -30.34 16.16 -32.12
N PRO A 325 -29.98 17.45 -32.35
CA PRO A 325 -30.37 18.17 -33.56
C PRO A 325 -29.72 17.62 -34.82
N ASN A 326 -28.63 16.84 -34.68
CA ASN A 326 -27.94 16.27 -35.81
C ASN A 326 -28.74 15.13 -36.44
N ARG A 327 -29.31 15.40 -37.62
CA ARG A 327 -29.96 14.41 -38.50
C ARG A 327 -29.17 14.22 -39.79
N GLY A 328 -27.84 14.11 -39.65
CA GLY A 328 -26.88 13.98 -40.77
C GLY A 328 -26.32 15.31 -41.27
N ILE A 329 -26.41 16.39 -40.48
CA ILE A 329 -25.96 17.73 -40.89
C ILE A 329 -24.44 17.91 -40.79
N PHE A 330 -23.78 17.18 -39.87
CA PHE A 330 -22.33 17.27 -39.65
C PHE A 330 -21.57 16.46 -40.72
N GLY A 331 -21.96 15.20 -40.93
CA GLY A 331 -21.28 14.25 -41.80
C GLY A 331 -19.96 13.75 -41.21
N GLY A 332 -19.63 12.48 -41.46
CA GLY A 332 -18.42 11.84 -40.91
C GLY A 332 -18.59 11.30 -39.48
N ASP A 333 -19.83 11.27 -38.96
CA ASP A 333 -20.25 10.88 -37.62
C ASP A 333 -20.79 9.45 -37.52
N GLY A 334 -20.56 8.62 -38.55
CA GLY A 334 -20.95 7.21 -38.57
C GLY A 334 -22.47 7.03 -38.44
N ALA A 335 -22.90 6.07 -37.61
CA ALA A 335 -24.32 5.73 -37.39
C ALA A 335 -24.99 6.56 -36.29
N TYR A 336 -24.34 7.63 -35.82
CA TYR A 336 -24.82 8.44 -34.69
C TYR A 336 -26.15 9.12 -34.99
N ALA A 337 -26.28 9.74 -36.17
CA ALA A 337 -27.47 10.47 -36.55
C ALA A 337 -28.70 9.55 -36.64
N GLU A 338 -28.55 8.36 -37.22
CA GLU A 338 -29.60 7.34 -37.32
C GLU A 338 -30.01 6.81 -35.94
N ALA A 339 -29.04 6.55 -35.06
CA ALA A 339 -29.30 6.11 -33.69
C ALA A 339 -30.11 7.16 -32.91
N LYS A 340 -29.68 8.43 -32.97
CA LYS A 340 -30.36 9.54 -32.29
C LYS A 340 -31.71 9.88 -32.90
N ALA A 341 -31.88 9.70 -34.21
CA ALA A 341 -33.18 9.87 -34.85
C ALA A 341 -34.20 8.81 -34.40
N SER A 342 -33.73 7.61 -34.12
CA SER A 342 -34.59 6.51 -33.64
C SER A 342 -35.15 6.77 -32.23
N PHE A 343 -34.59 7.69 -31.45
CA PHE A 343 -35.13 8.05 -30.13
C PHE A 343 -36.50 8.75 -30.21
N ASP A 344 -36.78 9.48 -31.30
CA ASP A 344 -38.12 10.03 -31.55
C ASP A 344 -39.17 8.93 -31.69
N ALA A 345 -38.78 7.80 -32.30
CA ALA A 345 -39.64 6.63 -32.43
C ALA A 345 -39.88 5.97 -31.06
N ILE A 346 -38.88 5.90 -30.18
CA ILE A 346 -39.05 5.41 -28.80
C ILE A 346 -40.05 6.30 -28.04
N ALA A 347 -39.91 7.62 -28.12
CA ALA A 347 -40.85 8.56 -27.49
C ALA A 347 -42.27 8.37 -28.05
N THR A 348 -42.41 8.11 -29.35
CA THR A 348 -43.72 7.84 -29.98
C THR A 348 -44.30 6.48 -29.53
N ARG A 349 -43.46 5.44 -29.44
CA ARG A 349 -43.86 4.07 -29.03
C ARG A 349 -44.41 4.03 -27.61
N TRP A 350 -43.98 4.94 -26.72
CA TRP A 350 -44.45 5.03 -25.34
C TRP A 350 -45.98 5.03 -25.21
N ALA A 351 -46.68 5.76 -26.10
CA ALA A 351 -48.15 5.80 -26.09
C ALA A 351 -48.80 4.56 -26.73
N ALA A 352 -48.10 3.87 -27.63
CA ALA A 352 -48.59 2.71 -28.35
C ALA A 352 -48.48 1.40 -27.55
N GLU A 353 -47.56 1.33 -26.59
CA GLU A 353 -47.21 0.12 -25.84
C GLU A 353 -47.46 0.31 -24.33
N PRO A 354 -48.69 0.09 -23.83
CA PRO A 354 -49.10 0.52 -22.48
C PRO A 354 -48.43 -0.23 -21.32
N ILE A 355 -47.88 -1.42 -21.56
CA ILE A 355 -47.26 -2.24 -20.50
C ILE A 355 -46.00 -1.57 -19.95
N TRP A 356 -45.08 -1.13 -20.81
CA TRP A 356 -43.90 -0.40 -20.36
C TRP A 356 -44.16 1.11 -20.28
N GLY A 357 -45.02 1.66 -21.13
CA GLY A 357 -45.41 3.08 -21.09
C GLY A 357 -46.04 3.50 -19.75
N SER A 358 -46.77 2.59 -19.08
CA SER A 358 -47.31 2.86 -17.74
C SER A 358 -46.26 2.84 -16.62
N ARG A 359 -45.07 2.28 -16.87
CA ARG A 359 -43.95 2.13 -15.93
C ARG A 359 -42.81 3.10 -16.19
N VAL A 360 -42.86 3.85 -17.29
CA VAL A 360 -41.81 4.76 -17.72
C VAL A 360 -42.41 6.15 -17.97
N SER A 361 -41.65 7.21 -17.68
CA SER A 361 -41.92 8.56 -18.16
C SER A 361 -40.71 9.09 -18.90
N ILE A 362 -40.90 9.89 -19.95
CA ILE A 362 -39.80 10.32 -20.84
C ILE A 362 -39.72 11.84 -20.86
N ALA A 363 -38.52 12.36 -20.61
CA ALA A 363 -38.10 13.68 -21.06
C ALA A 363 -37.08 13.50 -22.19
N HIS A 364 -37.28 14.14 -23.33
CA HIS A 364 -36.48 14.00 -24.53
C HIS A 364 -35.81 15.32 -24.92
N PRO A 365 -34.64 15.66 -24.33
CA PRO A 365 -33.89 16.84 -24.72
C PRO A 365 -33.17 16.65 -26.06
N ARG A 366 -33.28 17.62 -26.96
CA ARG A 366 -32.39 17.79 -28.11
C ARG A 366 -31.17 18.58 -27.67
N ILE A 367 -30.08 17.87 -27.37
CA ILE A 367 -28.87 18.44 -26.79
C ILE A 367 -28.05 19.13 -27.89
N GLY A 368 -27.77 20.43 -27.68
CA GLY A 368 -26.96 21.25 -28.59
C GLY A 368 -25.46 21.05 -28.45
N TRP A 369 -24.69 22.05 -28.89
CA TRP A 369 -23.23 21.98 -28.88
C TRP A 369 -22.66 22.14 -27.47
N VAL A 370 -22.00 21.10 -26.95
CA VAL A 370 -21.32 21.12 -25.64
C VAL A 370 -19.81 21.08 -25.84
N ARG A 371 -19.13 22.15 -25.39
CA ARG A 371 -17.68 22.37 -25.55
C ARG A 371 -16.86 21.34 -24.76
N GLY A 372 -15.67 20.97 -25.26
CA GLY A 372 -14.68 20.21 -24.49
C GLY A 372 -15.01 18.75 -24.18
N THR A 373 -16.12 18.22 -24.71
CA THR A 373 -16.50 16.82 -24.50
C THR A 373 -15.71 15.88 -25.41
N GLY A 374 -15.46 14.64 -24.98
CA GLY A 374 -14.72 13.67 -25.81
C GLY A 374 -15.34 13.35 -27.18
N LEU A 375 -16.62 13.66 -27.38
CA LEU A 375 -17.33 13.54 -28.67
C LEU A 375 -17.17 14.78 -29.56
N MET A 376 -17.16 15.98 -28.98
CA MET A 376 -17.14 17.25 -29.73
C MET A 376 -15.82 18.00 -29.66
N GLY A 377 -14.85 17.55 -28.86
CA GLY A 377 -13.59 18.26 -28.61
C GLY A 377 -12.73 18.46 -29.87
N GLY A 378 -12.83 17.55 -30.84
CA GLY A 378 -12.20 17.74 -32.15
C GLY A 378 -12.75 18.94 -32.94
N ASN A 379 -13.94 19.43 -32.57
CA ASN A 379 -14.59 20.59 -33.17
C ASN A 379 -14.47 21.85 -32.29
N ASP A 380 -13.76 21.82 -31.15
CA ASP A 380 -13.58 22.98 -30.28
C ASP A 380 -13.01 24.23 -30.99
N PRO A 381 -12.10 24.11 -31.99
CA PRO A 381 -11.66 25.27 -32.78
C PRO A 381 -12.80 26.00 -33.52
N MET A 382 -13.93 25.32 -33.77
CA MET A 382 -15.10 25.91 -34.43
C MET A 382 -16.01 26.68 -33.49
N VAL A 383 -15.83 26.59 -32.16
CA VAL A 383 -16.76 27.18 -31.17
C VAL A 383 -16.97 28.68 -31.43
N ALA A 384 -15.88 29.45 -31.59
CA ALA A 384 -15.98 30.89 -31.83
C ALA A 384 -16.71 31.23 -33.14
N ALA A 385 -16.50 30.44 -34.20
CA ALA A 385 -17.14 30.63 -35.50
C ALA A 385 -18.64 30.29 -35.46
N VAL A 386 -19.01 29.24 -34.72
CA VAL A 386 -20.40 28.80 -34.52
C VAL A 386 -21.17 29.80 -33.63
N GLU A 387 -20.53 30.34 -32.59
CA GLU A 387 -21.12 31.39 -31.76
C GLU A 387 -21.31 32.71 -32.53
N ALA A 388 -20.36 33.07 -33.39
CA ALA A 388 -20.49 34.22 -34.27
C ALA A 388 -21.64 34.06 -35.30
N ALA A 389 -21.97 32.82 -35.67
CA ALA A 389 -23.12 32.49 -36.51
C ALA A 389 -24.46 32.49 -35.77
N GLY A 390 -24.48 32.81 -34.46
CA GLY A 390 -25.69 32.98 -33.66
C GLY A 390 -26.13 31.74 -32.86
N VAL A 391 -25.33 30.67 -32.85
CA VAL A 391 -25.61 29.45 -32.06
C VAL A 391 -25.01 29.59 -30.66
N ARG A 392 -25.82 29.38 -29.62
CA ARG A 392 -25.31 29.28 -28.24
C ARG A 392 -24.66 27.92 -28.02
N THR A 393 -23.40 27.91 -27.61
CA THR A 393 -22.73 26.69 -27.12
C THR A 393 -22.80 26.61 -25.59
N TRP A 394 -22.64 25.41 -25.04
CA TRP A 394 -22.80 25.11 -23.61
C TRP A 394 -21.51 24.53 -23.02
N SER A 395 -21.24 24.77 -21.73
CA SER A 395 -20.31 23.95 -20.96
C SER A 395 -20.98 22.64 -20.52
N THR A 396 -20.18 21.70 -20.03
CA THR A 396 -20.67 20.44 -19.44
C THR A 396 -21.59 20.69 -18.25
N GLU A 397 -21.26 21.68 -17.42
CA GLU A 397 -22.00 22.08 -16.22
C GLU A 397 -23.31 22.77 -16.61
N GLU A 398 -23.26 23.75 -17.53
CA GLU A 398 -24.46 24.46 -17.99
C GLU A 398 -25.48 23.50 -18.60
N MET A 399 -25.02 22.53 -19.42
CA MET A 399 -25.91 21.52 -20.01
C MET A 399 -26.45 20.56 -18.94
N ALA A 400 -25.62 20.11 -17.99
CA ALA A 400 -26.07 19.24 -16.91
C ALA A 400 -27.17 19.90 -16.06
N GLU A 401 -27.07 21.20 -15.76
CA GLU A 401 -28.13 21.95 -15.07
C GLU A 401 -29.46 21.92 -15.83
N GLN A 402 -29.44 22.08 -17.16
CA GLN A 402 -30.67 22.00 -17.96
C GLN A 402 -31.25 20.59 -17.96
N LEU A 403 -30.41 19.56 -18.04
CA LEU A 403 -30.83 18.16 -18.01
C LEU A 403 -31.43 17.76 -16.66
N LEU A 404 -30.85 18.26 -15.57
CA LEU A 404 -31.36 18.03 -14.22
C LEU A 404 -32.74 18.68 -14.01
N LYS A 405 -32.99 19.88 -14.57
CA LYS A 405 -34.33 20.51 -14.53
C LYS A 405 -35.41 19.66 -15.17
N LEU A 406 -35.06 18.83 -16.16
CA LEU A 406 -36.00 17.89 -16.79
C LEU A 406 -36.39 16.72 -15.87
N SER A 407 -35.71 16.55 -14.74
CA SER A 407 -36.03 15.54 -13.72
C SER A 407 -36.73 16.14 -12.49
N SER A 408 -37.10 17.42 -12.55
CA SER A 408 -37.88 18.08 -11.51
C SER A 408 -39.24 17.40 -11.29
N PRO A 409 -39.83 17.49 -10.08
CA PRO A 409 -41.17 16.94 -9.80
C PRO A 409 -42.24 17.41 -10.80
N GLU A 410 -42.17 18.68 -11.23
CA GLU A 410 -43.10 19.27 -12.20
C GLU A 410 -42.99 18.61 -13.58
N VAL A 411 -41.76 18.41 -14.08
CA VAL A 411 -41.54 17.77 -15.38
C VAL A 411 -41.87 16.28 -15.30
N ARG A 412 -41.55 15.60 -14.19
CA ARG A 412 -41.95 14.19 -13.98
C ARG A 412 -43.46 14.02 -14.01
N ALA A 413 -44.22 14.95 -13.41
CA ALA A 413 -45.68 14.94 -13.45
C ALA A 413 -46.23 15.15 -14.87
N GLN A 414 -45.62 16.05 -15.66
CA GLN A 414 -45.97 16.24 -17.07
C GLN A 414 -45.64 15.00 -17.91
N ALA A 415 -44.43 14.46 -17.75
CA ALA A 415 -43.91 13.29 -18.45
C ALA A 415 -44.70 12.01 -18.13
N ALA A 416 -45.45 11.98 -17.03
CA ALA A 416 -46.36 10.88 -16.71
C ALA A 416 -47.57 10.81 -17.65
N THR A 417 -47.93 11.93 -18.30
CA THR A 417 -49.07 12.03 -19.21
C THR A 417 -48.69 11.92 -20.68
N ALA A 418 -47.56 12.52 -21.08
CA ALA A 418 -47.00 12.44 -22.42
C ALA A 418 -45.49 12.75 -22.37
N PRO A 419 -44.67 12.20 -23.29
CA PRO A 419 -43.25 12.53 -23.36
C PRO A 419 -43.02 14.05 -23.49
N VAL A 420 -42.09 14.59 -22.71
CA VAL A 420 -41.73 16.02 -22.72
C VAL A 420 -40.58 16.25 -23.70
N ASP A 421 -40.84 16.94 -24.82
CA ASP A 421 -39.79 17.37 -25.76
C ASP A 421 -39.15 18.67 -25.27
N ALA A 422 -37.81 18.72 -25.19
CA ALA A 422 -37.07 19.89 -24.71
C ALA A 422 -36.00 20.33 -25.72
N ASP A 423 -36.06 21.58 -26.17
CA ASP A 423 -35.07 22.13 -27.09
C ASP A 423 -33.90 22.76 -26.31
N LEU A 424 -32.75 22.08 -26.32
CA LEU A 424 -31.49 22.54 -25.73
C LEU A 424 -30.42 22.75 -26.81
N THR A 425 -30.82 22.97 -28.06
CA THR A 425 -29.92 23.04 -29.23
C THR A 425 -29.07 24.31 -29.25
N GLY A 426 -29.53 25.37 -28.57
CA GLY A 426 -28.90 26.69 -28.62
C GLY A 426 -29.11 27.41 -29.96
N GLY A 427 -30.12 27.00 -30.75
CA GLY A 427 -30.36 27.54 -32.09
C GLY A 427 -29.59 26.82 -33.20
N LEU A 428 -28.95 25.69 -32.90
CA LEU A 428 -28.29 24.85 -33.89
C LEU A 428 -29.33 24.06 -34.69
N ASP A 429 -29.52 24.44 -35.95
CA ASP A 429 -30.39 23.74 -36.89
C ASP A 429 -29.75 23.65 -38.30
N SER A 430 -30.51 23.15 -39.27
CA SER A 430 -30.05 22.98 -40.66
C SER A 430 -29.79 24.29 -41.42
N SER A 431 -30.08 25.46 -40.84
CA SER A 431 -29.79 26.77 -41.46
C SER A 431 -28.34 27.22 -41.29
N ILE A 432 -27.59 26.60 -40.37
CA ILE A 432 -26.18 26.91 -40.10
C ILE A 432 -25.28 25.99 -40.94
N ASP A 433 -24.49 26.57 -41.85
CA ASP A 433 -23.53 25.82 -42.68
C ASP A 433 -22.23 25.55 -41.92
N LEU A 434 -22.20 24.45 -41.17
CA LEU A 434 -21.04 24.00 -40.40
C LEU A 434 -19.82 23.67 -41.28
N ARG A 435 -20.01 23.27 -42.53
CA ARG A 435 -18.88 22.98 -43.45
C ARG A 435 -18.19 24.26 -43.88
N ALA A 436 -18.96 25.30 -44.18
CA ALA A 436 -18.42 26.63 -44.49
C ALA A 436 -17.67 27.22 -43.28
N LEU A 437 -18.23 27.11 -42.07
CA LEU A 437 -17.57 27.56 -40.84
C LEU A 437 -16.26 26.80 -40.56
N ARG A 438 -16.24 25.48 -40.78
CA ARG A 438 -15.03 24.67 -40.64
C ARG A 438 -13.94 25.10 -41.62
N ALA A 439 -14.28 25.34 -42.88
CA ALA A 439 -13.34 25.83 -43.88
C ALA A 439 -12.78 27.22 -43.53
N GLN A 440 -13.58 28.10 -42.92
CA GLN A 440 -13.09 29.41 -42.45
C GLN A 440 -12.07 29.29 -41.30
N VAL A 441 -12.28 28.36 -40.38
CA VAL A 441 -11.36 28.09 -39.26
C VAL A 441 -10.08 27.42 -39.75
N GLU A 442 -10.16 26.47 -40.69
CA GLU A 442 -8.98 25.81 -41.29
C GLU A 442 -8.10 26.79 -42.09
N VAL A 443 -8.68 27.85 -42.68
CA VAL A 443 -7.94 28.92 -43.40
C VAL A 443 -7.29 29.94 -42.43
N GLY A 444 -7.79 30.04 -41.20
CA GLY A 444 -7.34 31.00 -40.19
C GLY A 444 -6.44 30.43 -39.09
N ALA A 445 -6.09 29.14 -39.13
CA ALA A 445 -5.23 28.52 -38.15
C ALA A 445 -3.78 29.05 -38.30
N PRO A 446 -3.21 29.74 -37.29
CA PRO A 446 -1.81 30.14 -37.35
C PRO A 446 -0.91 28.89 -37.41
N GLU A 447 0.08 28.89 -38.30
CA GLU A 447 1.20 27.95 -38.23
C GLU A 447 1.85 28.10 -36.84
N ALA A 448 1.96 27.00 -36.11
CA ALA A 448 2.65 27.01 -34.83
C ALA A 448 4.12 27.36 -35.08
N ASP A 449 4.52 28.57 -34.70
CA ASP A 449 5.92 28.98 -34.74
C ASP A 449 6.75 27.97 -33.94
N ALA A 450 7.64 27.26 -34.64
CA ALA A 450 8.64 26.42 -34.02
C ALA A 450 9.59 27.34 -33.23
N ALA A 451 9.43 27.36 -31.90
CA ALA A 451 10.33 28.10 -31.03
C ALA A 451 11.79 27.68 -31.30
N GLU A 452 12.68 28.65 -31.50
CA GLU A 452 14.10 28.37 -31.71
C GLU A 452 14.67 27.57 -30.53
N PRO A 453 15.46 26.51 -30.78
CA PRO A 453 16.01 25.69 -29.71
C PRO A 453 16.99 26.50 -28.87
N VAL A 454 16.60 26.79 -27.63
CA VAL A 454 17.47 27.36 -26.61
C VAL A 454 18.45 26.28 -26.17
N ALA A 455 19.74 26.61 -26.09
CA ALA A 455 20.74 25.69 -25.56
C ALA A 455 20.43 25.35 -24.09
N THR A 456 20.06 24.11 -23.81
CA THR A 456 19.80 23.59 -22.46
C THR A 456 20.99 22.78 -21.96
N VAL A 457 21.27 22.83 -20.65
CA VAL A 457 22.22 21.95 -19.96
C VAL A 457 21.43 21.00 -19.06
N SER A 458 21.80 19.72 -19.03
CA SER A 458 21.17 18.74 -18.14
C SER A 458 21.32 19.16 -16.69
N ALA A 459 20.22 19.13 -15.93
CA ALA A 459 20.26 19.40 -14.50
C ALA A 459 20.93 18.23 -13.77
N LEU A 460 21.86 18.55 -12.86
CA LEU A 460 22.40 17.58 -11.93
C LEU A 460 21.51 17.48 -10.69
N PRO A 461 21.49 16.33 -9.98
CA PRO A 461 20.83 16.21 -8.69
C PRO A 461 21.25 17.33 -7.73
N SER A 462 20.28 17.93 -7.03
CA SER A 462 20.58 18.88 -5.96
C SER A 462 21.17 18.15 -4.75
N PRO A 463 22.17 18.73 -4.06
CA PRO A 463 22.67 18.17 -2.82
C PRO A 463 21.57 18.11 -1.76
N SER A 464 21.44 16.96 -1.08
CA SER A 464 20.51 16.78 0.02
C SER A 464 20.89 17.67 1.20
N GLN A 465 20.00 18.57 1.63
CA GLN A 465 20.20 19.37 2.83
C GLN A 465 19.29 18.87 3.95
N VAL A 466 19.88 18.29 5.00
CA VAL A 466 19.16 17.99 6.24
C VAL A 466 19.05 19.29 7.03
N ALA A 467 17.83 19.78 7.22
CA ALA A 467 17.53 20.93 8.07
C ALA A 467 16.68 20.48 9.25
N VAL A 468 17.05 20.91 10.46
CA VAL A 468 16.20 20.79 11.65
C VAL A 468 15.42 22.09 11.79
N PRO A 469 14.07 22.04 11.77
CA PRO A 469 13.30 23.23 12.12
C PRO A 469 13.50 23.53 13.60
N HIS A 470 14.16 24.64 13.90
CA HIS A 470 14.24 25.16 15.25
C HIS A 470 13.03 26.05 15.54
N VAL A 471 12.37 25.79 16.66
CA VAL A 471 11.27 26.61 17.16
C VAL A 471 11.82 27.51 18.26
N GLU A 472 11.46 28.79 18.24
CA GLU A 472 11.87 29.68 19.32
C GLU A 472 11.18 29.28 20.63
N PRO A 473 11.91 29.07 21.75
CA PRO A 473 11.32 28.67 23.03
C PRO A 473 10.15 29.55 23.51
N SER A 474 10.18 30.84 23.17
CA SER A 474 9.09 31.78 23.46
C SER A 474 7.76 31.41 22.78
N GLN A 475 7.81 30.68 21.66
CA GLN A 475 6.65 30.14 20.95
C GLN A 475 6.17 28.81 21.53
N TRP A 476 7.02 28.08 22.27
CA TRP A 476 6.66 26.79 22.87
C TRP A 476 5.84 26.95 24.15
N GLY A 477 6.19 27.95 24.97
CA GLY A 477 5.55 28.20 26.27
C GLY A 477 6.33 27.65 27.46
N HIS A 478 5.71 27.70 28.64
CA HIS A 478 6.36 27.33 29.89
C HIS A 478 6.48 25.80 30.05
N THR A 479 7.69 25.32 30.34
CA THR A 479 8.00 23.92 30.71
C THR A 479 8.53 23.85 32.15
N SER A 480 8.21 22.79 32.88
CA SER A 480 8.79 22.44 34.19
C SER A 480 9.68 21.19 34.17
N ALA A 481 9.74 20.47 33.05
CA ALA A 481 10.56 19.26 32.89
C ALA A 481 12.06 19.58 32.96
N SER A 482 12.89 18.73 33.57
CA SER A 482 14.34 18.93 33.69
C SER A 482 15.16 18.10 32.70
N LEU A 483 16.34 18.56 32.30
CA LEU A 483 17.26 17.79 31.43
C LEU A 483 17.67 16.45 32.05
N ALA A 484 17.73 16.36 33.38
CA ALA A 484 18.09 15.14 34.09
C ALA A 484 17.00 14.06 34.01
N ASP A 485 15.73 14.45 33.93
CA ASP A 485 14.58 13.51 33.96
C ASP A 485 13.91 13.33 32.59
N THR A 486 14.29 14.15 31.61
CA THR A 486 13.78 14.09 30.24
C THR A 486 14.52 13.03 29.44
N VAL A 487 13.76 12.17 28.73
CA VAL A 487 14.32 11.18 27.80
C VAL A 487 13.99 11.59 26.38
N VAL A 488 15.01 11.56 25.53
CA VAL A 488 14.94 12.02 24.14
C VAL A 488 15.35 10.92 23.17
N ILE A 489 14.75 10.95 21.98
CA ILE A 489 15.18 10.16 20.83
C ILE A 489 16.22 10.98 20.08
N VAL A 490 17.43 10.45 19.92
CA VAL A 490 18.55 11.15 19.25
C VAL A 490 18.94 10.54 17.90
N GLY A 491 18.45 9.34 17.62
CA GLY A 491 18.69 8.64 16.37
C GLY A 491 17.55 7.66 16.07
N HIS A 492 17.29 7.48 14.79
CA HIS A 492 16.32 6.53 14.25
C HIS A 492 16.92 5.97 12.96
N GLY A 493 16.86 4.64 12.83
CA GLY A 493 17.28 3.92 11.64
C GLY A 493 16.32 2.77 11.43
N GLU A 494 15.88 2.59 10.18
CA GLU A 494 14.92 1.54 9.84
C GLU A 494 15.30 0.88 8.52
N VAL A 495 14.90 -0.37 8.38
CA VAL A 495 14.94 -1.08 7.11
C VAL A 495 13.60 -1.76 6.92
N GLY A 496 12.95 -1.47 5.80
CA GLY A 496 11.60 -1.92 5.49
C GLY A 496 11.39 -2.09 4.00
N PRO A 497 10.12 -2.25 3.56
CA PRO A 497 9.82 -2.47 2.14
C PRO A 497 10.23 -1.35 1.21
N TRP A 498 10.48 -0.16 1.77
CA TRP A 498 10.92 1.02 1.06
C TRP A 498 12.39 1.36 1.30
N GLY A 499 13.20 0.42 1.81
CA GLY A 499 14.60 0.65 2.16
C GLY A 499 14.72 1.36 3.50
N SER A 500 15.46 2.46 3.55
CA SER A 500 15.73 3.25 4.75
C SER A 500 14.57 4.18 5.14
N ALA A 501 14.68 4.84 6.30
CA ALA A 501 13.72 5.87 6.72
C ALA A 501 13.62 7.03 5.73
N ARG A 502 14.75 7.39 5.10
CA ARG A 502 14.87 8.51 4.14
C ARG A 502 14.12 8.23 2.84
N THR A 503 14.14 6.99 2.36
CA THR A 503 13.43 6.58 1.14
C THR A 503 11.97 6.25 1.45
N ARG A 504 11.66 5.68 2.63
CA ARG A 504 10.30 5.43 3.09
C ARG A 504 9.48 6.71 3.21
N VAL A 505 10.00 7.77 3.85
CA VAL A 505 9.24 9.03 3.98
C VAL A 505 8.95 9.69 2.63
N GLN A 506 9.87 9.58 1.66
CA GLN A 506 9.62 10.06 0.30
C GLN A 506 8.49 9.26 -0.35
N ALA A 507 8.50 7.94 -0.23
CA ALA A 507 7.42 7.09 -0.71
C ALA A 507 6.08 7.36 0.00
N GLU A 508 6.10 7.62 1.31
CA GLU A 508 4.91 7.92 2.11
C GLU A 508 4.23 9.22 1.71
N LEU A 509 5.01 10.24 1.34
CA LEU A 509 4.50 11.53 0.89
C LEU A 509 4.24 11.58 -0.63
N GLY A 510 4.90 10.74 -1.42
CA GLY A 510 4.89 10.78 -2.88
C GLY A 510 4.10 9.66 -3.58
N ILE A 511 3.49 8.72 -2.85
CA ILE A 511 2.68 7.66 -3.45
C ILE A 511 1.32 8.18 -3.94
N HIS A 512 0.90 7.75 -5.13
CA HIS A 512 -0.36 8.16 -5.77
C HIS A 512 -1.33 6.99 -5.92
N THR A 513 -2.61 7.28 -6.17
CA THR A 513 -3.68 6.27 -6.24
C THR A 513 -3.51 5.24 -7.37
N ASP A 514 -2.69 5.53 -8.37
CA ASP A 514 -2.36 4.60 -9.46
C ASP A 514 -1.17 3.67 -9.13
N GLY A 515 -0.53 3.87 -7.98
CA GLY A 515 0.64 3.11 -7.53
C GLY A 515 1.98 3.72 -7.93
N SER A 516 1.99 4.78 -8.73
CA SER A 516 3.20 5.56 -9.00
C SER A 516 3.69 6.24 -7.70
N VAL A 517 4.99 6.48 -7.64
CA VAL A 517 5.64 7.10 -6.47
C VAL A 517 6.64 8.13 -6.93
N GLU A 518 6.49 9.34 -6.40
CA GLU A 518 7.46 10.41 -6.56
C GLU A 518 8.57 10.26 -5.52
N LEU A 519 9.78 10.03 -6.01
CA LEU A 519 11.01 10.01 -5.21
C LEU A 519 11.92 11.15 -5.64
N THR A 520 12.83 11.56 -4.77
CA THR A 520 13.90 12.50 -5.13
C THR A 520 15.04 11.77 -5.86
N PRO A 521 15.89 12.46 -6.64
CA PRO A 521 17.09 11.86 -7.22
C PRO A 521 18.00 11.16 -6.19
N ALA A 522 18.14 11.74 -4.99
CA ALA A 522 18.89 11.12 -3.90
C ALA A 522 18.22 9.83 -3.40
N GLY A 523 16.89 9.80 -3.29
CA GLY A 523 16.15 8.60 -2.92
C GLY A 523 16.25 7.48 -3.95
N VAL A 524 16.18 7.83 -5.25
CA VAL A 524 16.38 6.86 -6.35
C VAL A 524 17.80 6.30 -6.30
N LEU A 525 18.81 7.15 -6.11
CA LEU A 525 20.21 6.73 -6.00
C LEU A 525 20.44 5.83 -4.78
N GLU A 526 19.89 6.17 -3.61
CA GLU A 526 20.03 5.36 -2.40
C GLU A 526 19.40 3.97 -2.57
N LEU A 527 18.19 3.90 -3.16
CA LEU A 527 17.55 2.62 -3.48
C LEU A 527 18.36 1.82 -4.50
N ALA A 528 18.81 2.46 -5.59
CA ALA A 528 19.61 1.79 -6.61
C ALA A 528 20.94 1.26 -6.04
N TRP A 529 21.57 1.99 -5.13
CA TRP A 529 22.79 1.56 -4.44
C TRP A 529 22.55 0.37 -3.51
N MET A 530 21.54 0.43 -2.65
CA MET A 530 21.27 -0.64 -1.68
C MET A 530 20.79 -1.94 -2.34
N THR A 531 20.22 -1.86 -3.55
CA THR A 531 19.82 -3.04 -4.36
C THR A 531 20.90 -3.46 -5.37
N GLY A 532 22.09 -2.86 -5.31
CA GLY A 532 23.22 -3.17 -6.20
C GLY A 532 22.94 -2.92 -7.69
N LEU A 533 22.00 -2.05 -8.04
CA LEU A 533 21.79 -1.58 -9.42
C LEU A 533 22.88 -0.60 -9.84
N LEU A 534 23.35 0.20 -8.89
CA LEU A 534 24.45 1.14 -9.08
C LEU A 534 25.53 0.92 -8.04
N THR A 535 26.78 0.95 -8.48
CA THR A 535 27.97 0.87 -7.62
C THR A 535 28.93 1.99 -8.01
N TRP A 536 29.47 2.69 -7.03
CA TRP A 536 30.52 3.66 -7.30
C TRP A 536 31.85 2.95 -7.57
N SER A 537 32.61 3.42 -8.56
CA SER A 537 34.01 3.06 -8.74
C SER A 537 34.85 4.29 -9.06
N ASP A 538 36.04 4.39 -8.48
CA ASP A 538 37.03 5.42 -8.81
C ASP A 538 37.86 5.06 -10.06
N THR A 539 37.78 3.79 -10.53
CA THR A 539 38.51 3.31 -11.71
C THR A 539 37.58 2.62 -12.72
N PRO A 540 37.74 2.85 -14.04
CA PRO A 540 38.73 3.72 -14.70
C PRO A 540 38.45 5.22 -14.59
N VAL A 541 37.21 5.64 -14.33
CA VAL A 541 36.82 7.05 -14.11
C VAL A 541 35.87 7.09 -12.91
N GLY A 542 36.07 8.03 -11.99
CA GLY A 542 35.17 8.21 -10.85
C GLY A 542 33.72 8.43 -11.27
N GLY A 543 32.84 7.51 -10.90
CA GLY A 543 31.42 7.60 -11.22
C GLY A 543 30.60 6.39 -10.78
N TRP A 544 29.30 6.47 -11.07
CA TRP A 544 28.34 5.39 -10.85
C TRP A 544 28.37 4.43 -12.04
N TYR A 545 28.52 3.14 -11.75
CA TYR A 545 28.51 2.06 -12.73
C TYR A 545 27.29 1.17 -12.53
N ASP A 546 26.68 0.74 -13.63
CA ASP A 546 25.60 -0.23 -13.63
C ASP A 546 26.11 -1.68 -13.52
N LYS A 547 25.19 -2.66 -13.54
CA LYS A 547 25.52 -4.09 -13.44
C LYS A 547 26.34 -4.63 -14.62
N ASP A 548 26.40 -3.91 -15.73
CA ASP A 548 27.17 -4.26 -16.93
C ASP A 548 28.53 -3.50 -16.98
N ASP A 549 28.95 -2.93 -15.84
CA ASP A 549 30.15 -2.10 -15.70
C ASP A 549 30.17 -0.87 -16.63
N GLN A 550 29.00 -0.30 -16.97
CA GLN A 550 28.90 0.92 -17.76
C GLN A 550 28.72 2.15 -16.87
N LEU A 551 29.48 3.21 -17.18
CA LEU A 551 29.38 4.50 -16.49
C LEU A 551 28.02 5.16 -16.77
N VAL A 552 27.28 5.47 -15.71
CA VAL A 552 26.01 6.19 -15.75
C VAL A 552 26.19 7.63 -15.28
N PRO A 553 25.94 8.63 -16.14
CA PRO A 553 25.96 10.04 -15.72
C PRO A 553 24.91 10.34 -14.65
N GLU A 554 25.25 11.10 -13.62
CA GLU A 554 24.33 11.44 -12.52
C GLU A 554 23.02 12.10 -12.98
N SER A 555 23.08 12.90 -14.05
CA SER A 555 21.89 13.54 -14.65
C SER A 555 20.88 12.55 -15.21
N GLU A 556 21.29 11.32 -15.51
CA GLU A 556 20.45 10.29 -16.12
C GLU A 556 19.95 9.25 -15.11
N ILE A 557 20.54 9.17 -13.91
CA ILE A 557 20.20 8.17 -12.90
C ILE A 557 18.71 8.23 -12.55
N PHE A 558 18.18 9.43 -12.34
CA PHE A 558 16.78 9.59 -11.96
C PHE A 558 15.82 9.04 -13.04
N GLU A 559 16.00 9.43 -14.29
CA GLU A 559 15.12 9.00 -15.38
C GLU A 559 15.26 7.51 -15.71
N ARG A 560 16.48 6.96 -15.62
CA ARG A 560 16.77 5.56 -15.92
C ARG A 560 16.24 4.60 -14.85
N TYR A 561 16.38 4.95 -13.56
CA TYR A 561 16.15 4.00 -12.46
C TYR A 561 14.89 4.24 -11.63
N ARG A 562 14.22 5.40 -11.72
CA ARG A 562 13.05 5.70 -10.86
C ARG A 562 11.96 4.63 -10.91
N ASP A 563 11.62 4.15 -12.11
CA ASP A 563 10.51 3.20 -12.29
C ASP A 563 10.94 1.80 -11.83
N GLU A 564 12.22 1.45 -12.04
CA GLU A 564 12.79 0.18 -11.60
C GLU A 564 12.84 0.07 -10.07
N VAL A 565 13.36 1.08 -9.37
CA VAL A 565 13.44 1.03 -7.90
C VAL A 565 12.06 1.05 -7.25
N VAL A 566 11.08 1.73 -7.84
CA VAL A 566 9.69 1.74 -7.35
C VAL A 566 9.01 0.39 -7.57
N ALA A 567 9.27 -0.28 -8.69
CA ALA A 567 8.74 -1.62 -8.98
C ALA A 567 9.34 -2.68 -8.05
N ARG A 568 10.62 -2.53 -7.69
CA ARG A 568 11.34 -3.41 -6.75
C ARG A 568 10.99 -3.17 -5.27
N SER A 569 10.21 -2.15 -4.94
CA SER A 569 9.98 -1.70 -3.56
C SER A 569 8.50 -1.68 -3.15
N GLY A 570 8.26 -1.63 -1.85
CA GLY A 570 6.94 -1.54 -1.23
C GLY A 570 6.18 -2.87 -1.21
N VAL A 571 4.89 -2.79 -0.89
CA VAL A 571 3.97 -3.94 -0.91
C VAL A 571 3.77 -4.40 -2.36
N ARG A 572 4.16 -5.64 -2.64
CA ARG A 572 4.14 -6.23 -3.99
C ARG A 572 3.99 -7.75 -3.92
N PHE A 573 3.94 -8.40 -5.08
CA PHE A 573 3.94 -9.86 -5.12
C PHE A 573 5.26 -10.41 -4.56
N PHE A 574 5.19 -11.57 -3.91
CA PHE A 574 6.40 -12.31 -3.57
C PHE A 574 7.14 -12.71 -4.85
N HIS A 575 8.46 -12.52 -4.86
CA HIS A 575 9.37 -12.94 -5.91
C HIS A 575 10.28 -14.08 -5.40
N ASP A 576 11.01 -14.74 -6.31
CA ASP A 576 11.82 -15.94 -6.03
C ASP A 576 13.03 -15.69 -5.09
N ASP A 577 13.35 -14.43 -4.83
CA ASP A 577 14.35 -13.89 -3.90
C ASP A 577 13.85 -13.79 -2.43
N GLY A 578 12.59 -14.17 -2.17
CA GLY A 578 11.99 -14.24 -0.82
C GLY A 578 11.99 -15.65 -0.21
N PRO A 579 11.33 -15.85 0.95
CA PRO A 579 11.25 -17.15 1.64
C PRO A 579 10.45 -18.24 0.89
N LEU A 580 10.00 -17.95 -0.33
CA LEU A 580 9.15 -18.80 -1.15
C LEU A 580 9.82 -19.05 -2.50
N HIS A 581 10.61 -20.12 -2.60
CA HIS A 581 10.99 -20.65 -3.91
C HIS A 581 9.74 -21.20 -4.60
N ASP A 582 9.44 -20.74 -5.82
CA ASP A 582 8.36 -21.23 -6.70
C ASP A 582 6.90 -21.04 -6.18
N GLY A 583 6.66 -20.23 -5.15
CA GLY A 583 5.30 -19.85 -4.71
C GLY A 583 4.41 -20.98 -4.16
N TYR A 584 5.01 -22.08 -3.69
CA TYR A 584 4.31 -23.19 -3.04
C TYR A 584 4.86 -23.48 -1.64
N THR A 585 4.05 -24.11 -0.81
CA THR A 585 4.52 -24.70 0.46
C THR A 585 4.81 -26.19 0.24
N PRO A 586 5.99 -26.70 0.66
CA PRO A 586 6.23 -28.13 0.68
C PRO A 586 5.34 -28.79 1.73
N GLU A 587 4.45 -29.64 1.28
CA GLU A 587 3.67 -30.54 2.13
C GLU A 587 4.20 -31.97 1.97
N SER A 588 4.06 -32.80 3.00
CA SER A 588 4.30 -34.24 2.87
C SER A 588 2.98 -34.98 3.00
N ALA A 589 2.66 -35.82 2.01
CA ALA A 589 1.54 -36.73 2.09
C ALA A 589 2.05 -38.14 2.40
N MET A 590 1.44 -38.79 3.38
CA MET A 590 1.66 -40.21 3.64
C MET A 590 0.91 -41.01 2.57
N VAL A 591 1.63 -41.79 1.79
CA VAL A 591 1.06 -42.75 0.83
C VAL A 591 1.56 -44.15 1.14
N PHE A 592 0.78 -45.14 0.76
CA PHE A 592 1.17 -46.55 0.85
C PHE A 592 1.64 -47.00 -0.53
N LEU A 593 2.78 -47.67 -0.59
CA LEU A 593 3.27 -48.23 -1.85
C LEU A 593 2.28 -49.26 -2.37
N ASP A 594 1.94 -49.19 -3.65
CA ASP A 594 1.07 -50.16 -4.33
C ASP A 594 1.87 -51.38 -4.83
N ARG A 595 3.18 -51.22 -5.00
CA ARG A 595 4.13 -52.25 -5.43
C ARG A 595 5.45 -52.17 -4.67
N ASP A 596 6.21 -53.24 -4.73
CA ASP A 596 7.56 -53.28 -4.18
C ASP A 596 8.48 -52.29 -4.94
N ILE A 597 9.28 -51.53 -4.21
CA ILE A 597 10.28 -50.60 -4.75
C ILE A 597 11.65 -50.98 -4.19
N THR A 598 12.59 -51.28 -5.08
CA THR A 598 13.97 -51.62 -4.73
C THR A 598 14.90 -50.49 -5.16
N PHE A 599 15.77 -50.05 -4.26
CA PHE A 599 16.82 -49.07 -4.53
C PHE A 599 18.12 -49.46 -3.83
N THR A 600 19.24 -48.90 -4.31
CA THR A 600 20.58 -49.13 -3.76
C THR A 600 20.94 -48.04 -2.75
N VAL A 601 21.67 -48.41 -1.70
CA VAL A 601 22.20 -47.51 -0.65
C VAL A 601 23.72 -47.62 -0.57
N GLU A 602 24.38 -46.64 0.04
CA GLU A 602 25.85 -46.53 -0.01
C GLU A 602 26.55 -47.63 0.79
N ASP A 603 26.02 -47.99 1.96
CA ASP A 603 26.62 -48.99 2.85
C ASP A 603 25.62 -49.84 3.65
N GLU A 604 26.16 -50.78 4.43
CA GLU A 604 25.36 -51.70 5.26
C GLU A 604 24.61 -50.95 6.38
N ALA A 605 25.21 -49.90 6.93
CA ALA A 605 24.64 -49.17 8.05
C ALA A 605 23.39 -48.40 7.62
N GLU A 606 23.47 -47.73 6.47
CA GLU A 606 22.32 -47.09 5.85
C GLU A 606 21.22 -48.12 5.53
N ALA A 607 21.58 -49.25 4.91
CA ALA A 607 20.62 -50.31 4.58
C ALA A 607 19.88 -50.84 5.81
N ARG A 608 20.61 -51.11 6.90
CA ARG A 608 20.04 -51.56 8.18
C ARG A 608 19.13 -50.50 8.81
N SER A 609 19.45 -49.22 8.68
CA SER A 609 18.61 -48.14 9.22
C SER A 609 17.18 -48.16 8.64
N TYR A 610 17.04 -48.45 7.34
CA TYR A 610 15.72 -48.61 6.70
C TYR A 610 14.96 -49.83 7.22
N ALA A 611 15.66 -50.95 7.43
CA ALA A 611 15.07 -52.17 7.99
C ALA A 611 14.64 -51.99 9.44
N GLU A 612 15.37 -51.21 10.24
CA GLU A 612 15.03 -50.91 11.63
C GLU A 612 13.86 -49.93 11.73
N ALA A 613 13.78 -48.94 10.83
CA ALA A 613 12.69 -47.96 10.78
C ALA A 613 11.35 -48.60 10.40
N ASP A 614 11.34 -49.64 9.56
CA ASP A 614 10.13 -50.38 9.15
C ASP A 614 10.43 -51.87 8.89
N PRO A 615 10.55 -52.67 9.96
CA PRO A 615 10.93 -54.08 9.85
C PRO A 615 9.90 -54.96 9.15
N GLN A 616 8.64 -54.50 9.10
CA GLN A 616 7.53 -55.27 8.52
C GLN A 616 7.51 -55.17 7.00
N PHE A 617 7.80 -53.99 6.44
CA PHE A 617 7.71 -53.73 5.01
C PHE A 617 9.06 -53.44 4.33
N THR A 618 10.18 -53.70 4.99
CA THR A 618 11.52 -53.50 4.39
C THR A 618 12.34 -54.79 4.38
N VAL A 619 12.98 -55.08 3.26
CA VAL A 619 13.96 -56.18 3.10
C VAL A 619 15.27 -55.60 2.60
N VAL A 620 16.37 -56.07 3.15
CA VAL A 620 17.72 -55.61 2.78
C VAL A 620 18.53 -56.80 2.32
N GLU A 621 19.23 -56.67 1.20
CA GLU A 621 20.12 -57.69 0.67
C GLU A 621 21.39 -57.07 0.09
N GLN A 622 22.50 -57.81 0.13
CA GLN A 622 23.72 -57.43 -0.56
C GLN A 622 23.77 -58.13 -1.91
N THR A 623 23.95 -57.36 -2.99
CA THR A 623 24.02 -57.90 -4.34
C THR A 623 25.33 -58.66 -4.56
N ALA A 624 25.38 -59.46 -5.63
CA ALA A 624 26.60 -60.18 -6.04
C ALA A 624 27.80 -59.25 -6.34
N PHE A 625 27.55 -57.95 -6.55
CA PHE A 625 28.58 -56.93 -6.82
C PHE A 625 28.96 -56.13 -5.56
N GLY A 626 28.42 -56.48 -4.39
CA GLY A 626 28.77 -55.86 -3.10
C GLY A 626 27.92 -54.65 -2.71
N GLU A 627 27.02 -54.19 -3.59
CA GLU A 627 26.08 -53.08 -3.33
C GLU A 627 24.97 -53.54 -2.38
N TRP A 628 24.53 -52.66 -1.48
CA TRP A 628 23.38 -52.92 -0.61
C TRP A 628 22.09 -52.45 -1.27
N GLN A 629 21.08 -53.32 -1.33
CA GLN A 629 19.76 -53.03 -1.85
C GLN A 629 18.72 -53.07 -0.74
N VAL A 630 17.87 -52.04 -0.73
CA VAL A 630 16.70 -51.90 0.15
C VAL A 630 15.46 -52.08 -0.71
N THR A 631 14.62 -53.07 -0.37
CA THR A 631 13.30 -53.29 -0.97
C THR A 631 12.22 -52.90 0.01
N ARG A 632 11.49 -51.83 -0.29
CA ARG A 632 10.26 -51.41 0.39
C ARG A 632 9.08 -52.14 -0.26
N LYS A 633 8.37 -52.96 0.50
CA LYS A 633 7.25 -53.78 0.00
C LYS A 633 5.99 -52.95 -0.28
N SER A 634 5.10 -53.48 -1.11
CA SER A 634 3.71 -53.01 -1.21
C SER A 634 3.07 -52.96 0.18
N GLY A 635 2.39 -51.85 0.49
CA GLY A 635 1.87 -51.52 1.81
C GLY A 635 2.86 -50.79 2.73
N ALA A 636 4.13 -50.60 2.34
CA ALA A 636 5.04 -49.74 3.08
C ALA A 636 4.56 -48.29 3.06
N GLN A 637 4.67 -47.61 4.20
CA GLN A 637 4.41 -46.17 4.26
C GLN A 637 5.58 -45.40 3.65
N VAL A 638 5.28 -44.42 2.80
CA VAL A 638 6.28 -43.47 2.29
C VAL A 638 5.70 -42.07 2.32
N ARG A 639 6.56 -41.08 2.54
CA ARG A 639 6.19 -39.66 2.42
C ARG A 639 6.54 -39.19 1.02
N VAL A 640 5.55 -38.67 0.31
CA VAL A 640 5.77 -38.02 -0.99
C VAL A 640 5.63 -36.50 -0.82
N PRO A 641 6.59 -35.71 -1.35
CA PRO A 641 6.45 -34.26 -1.42
C PRO A 641 5.24 -33.86 -2.27
N ARG A 642 4.46 -32.90 -1.79
CA ARG A 642 3.36 -32.25 -2.49
C ARG A 642 3.56 -30.73 -2.47
N ARG A 643 3.21 -30.07 -3.57
CA ARG A 643 3.19 -28.60 -3.65
C ARG A 643 1.76 -28.10 -3.40
N ALA A 644 1.56 -27.27 -2.38
CA ALA A 644 0.29 -26.60 -2.12
C ALA A 644 0.34 -25.13 -2.59
N THR A 645 -0.69 -24.67 -3.28
CA THR A 645 -0.77 -23.30 -3.80
C THR A 645 -1.06 -22.31 -2.66
N LEU A 646 -0.22 -21.28 -2.53
CA LEU A 646 -0.41 -20.21 -1.56
C LEU A 646 -1.50 -19.24 -2.00
N ASN A 647 -2.41 -18.93 -1.07
CA ASN A 647 -3.46 -17.91 -1.27
C ASN A 647 -3.03 -16.51 -0.78
N ARG A 648 -1.86 -16.40 -0.16
CA ARG A 648 -1.20 -15.15 0.24
C ARG A 648 0.06 -15.00 -0.58
N ARG A 649 0.01 -14.08 -1.54
CA ARG A 649 1.07 -13.91 -2.55
C ARG A 649 1.63 -12.50 -2.58
N ILE A 650 1.16 -11.63 -1.68
CA ILE A 650 1.52 -10.22 -1.59
C ILE A 650 1.99 -9.94 -0.17
N GLY A 651 3.12 -9.24 -0.04
CA GLY A 651 3.71 -8.84 1.23
C GLY A 651 4.62 -7.63 1.08
N GLY A 652 5.04 -7.07 2.21
CA GLY A 652 6.07 -6.04 2.28
C GLY A 652 7.44 -6.67 2.46
N LEU A 653 8.08 -7.10 1.38
CA LEU A 653 9.49 -7.51 1.39
C LEU A 653 10.39 -6.27 1.24
N PHE A 654 11.63 -6.34 1.71
CA PHE A 654 12.66 -5.34 1.39
C PHE A 654 12.80 -5.16 -0.12
N PRO A 655 13.34 -4.02 -0.60
CA PRO A 655 13.64 -3.85 -2.01
C PRO A 655 14.36 -5.07 -2.59
N THR A 656 13.91 -5.56 -3.74
CA THR A 656 14.50 -6.76 -4.38
C THR A 656 15.98 -6.55 -4.63
N ASP A 657 16.79 -7.55 -4.30
CA ASP A 657 18.27 -7.52 -4.24
C ASP A 657 18.86 -6.62 -3.13
N PHE A 658 18.12 -6.31 -2.06
CA PHE A 658 18.68 -5.57 -0.91
C PHE A 658 19.92 -6.26 -0.34
N ASP A 659 21.05 -5.55 -0.36
CA ASP A 659 22.36 -6.08 0.02
C ASP A 659 22.92 -5.41 1.29
N PRO A 660 22.90 -6.09 2.45
CA PRO A 660 23.45 -5.55 3.69
C PRO A 660 24.98 -5.40 3.67
N ALA A 661 25.71 -6.04 2.75
CA ALA A 661 27.15 -5.85 2.60
C ALA A 661 27.51 -4.41 2.20
N ARG A 662 26.56 -3.69 1.57
CA ARG A 662 26.71 -2.27 1.21
C ARG A 662 26.94 -1.36 2.42
N TRP A 663 26.48 -1.76 3.61
CA TRP A 663 26.78 -1.05 4.86
C TRP A 663 28.18 -1.36 5.42
N GLY A 664 28.98 -2.18 4.73
CA GLY A 664 30.33 -2.56 5.14
C GLY A 664 30.37 -3.74 6.12
N ILE A 665 29.27 -4.49 6.27
CA ILE A 665 29.22 -5.69 7.12
C ILE A 665 30.05 -6.80 6.45
N PRO A 666 31.07 -7.37 7.12
CA PRO A 666 31.88 -8.46 6.60
C PRO A 666 31.08 -9.68 6.12
N ALA A 667 31.47 -10.24 4.98
CA ALA A 667 30.86 -11.45 4.41
C ALA A 667 30.81 -12.63 5.40
N SER A 668 31.85 -12.78 6.22
CA SER A 668 31.90 -13.81 7.27
C SER A 668 30.77 -13.69 8.31
N MET A 669 30.31 -12.47 8.61
CA MET A 669 29.14 -12.26 9.47
C MET A 669 27.85 -12.52 8.71
N LEU A 670 27.74 -12.08 7.47
CA LEU A 670 26.56 -12.30 6.62
C LEU A 670 26.25 -13.79 6.42
N ASP A 671 27.28 -14.62 6.31
CA ASP A 671 27.14 -16.06 6.09
C ASP A 671 26.82 -16.85 7.38
N SER A 672 27.19 -16.32 8.55
CA SER A 672 27.13 -17.06 9.83
C SER A 672 25.93 -16.73 10.71
N ILE A 673 25.42 -15.50 10.69
CA ILE A 673 24.35 -15.06 11.59
C ILE A 673 22.98 -15.07 10.89
N ASP A 674 21.89 -15.11 11.66
CA ASP A 674 20.55 -15.02 11.06
C ASP A 674 20.37 -13.66 10.32
N PRO A 675 19.76 -13.64 9.12
CA PRO A 675 19.50 -12.40 8.40
C PRO A 675 18.83 -11.31 9.23
N ILE A 676 17.94 -11.66 10.17
CA ILE A 676 17.29 -10.68 11.04
C ILE A 676 18.29 -9.92 11.92
N ALA A 677 19.37 -10.58 12.37
CA ALA A 677 20.45 -9.96 13.16
C ALA A 677 21.29 -9.01 12.30
N VAL A 678 21.54 -9.38 11.04
CA VAL A 678 22.18 -8.49 10.05
C VAL A 678 21.34 -7.22 9.86
N TRP A 679 20.04 -7.36 9.64
CA TRP A 679 19.15 -6.23 9.40
C TRP A 679 19.02 -5.32 10.64
N ASN A 680 19.00 -5.92 11.84
CA ASN A 680 19.03 -5.16 13.10
C ASN A 680 20.32 -4.33 13.19
N LEU A 681 21.47 -4.93 12.85
CA LEU A 681 22.75 -4.26 12.81
C LEU A 681 22.80 -3.12 11.77
N VAL A 682 22.30 -3.35 10.56
CA VAL A 682 22.16 -2.30 9.53
C VAL A 682 21.35 -1.11 10.07
N SER A 683 20.21 -1.38 10.70
CA SER A 683 19.37 -0.32 11.27
C SER A 683 20.05 0.46 12.39
N ALA A 684 20.86 -0.22 13.22
CA ALA A 684 21.63 0.43 14.27
C ALA A 684 22.75 1.30 13.70
N VAL A 685 23.49 0.81 12.71
CA VAL A 685 24.49 1.58 11.98
C VAL A 685 23.85 2.83 11.37
N ASP A 686 22.75 2.67 10.65
CA ASP A 686 22.03 3.79 10.04
C ASP A 686 21.56 4.81 11.08
N ALA A 687 21.08 4.37 12.26
CA ALA A 687 20.64 5.26 13.34
C ALA A 687 21.79 6.11 13.93
N PHE A 688 22.96 5.51 14.17
CA PHE A 688 24.14 6.23 14.70
C PHE A 688 24.73 7.17 13.64
N VAL A 689 24.94 6.67 12.42
CA VAL A 689 25.53 7.44 11.32
C VAL A 689 24.63 8.61 10.94
N SER A 690 23.31 8.40 10.78
CA SER A 690 22.37 9.47 10.45
C SER A 690 22.33 10.58 11.50
N ALA A 691 22.51 10.21 12.78
CA ALA A 691 22.60 11.15 13.89
C ALA A 691 23.97 11.86 14.01
N GLY A 692 24.96 11.46 13.19
CA GLY A 692 26.26 12.12 13.11
C GLY A 692 27.18 11.86 14.32
N PHE A 693 27.11 10.67 14.92
CA PHE A 693 28.02 10.24 15.98
C PHE A 693 28.28 8.73 15.92
N SER A 694 29.27 8.25 16.66
CA SER A 694 29.61 6.82 16.72
C SER A 694 29.42 6.25 18.13
N PRO A 695 29.28 4.92 18.28
CA PRO A 695 29.29 4.30 19.60
C PRO A 695 30.58 4.57 20.38
N ALA A 696 31.72 4.70 19.69
CA ALA A 696 32.98 5.07 20.33
C ALA A 696 32.92 6.47 20.94
N GLU A 697 32.34 7.45 20.23
CA GLU A 697 32.14 8.79 20.77
C GLU A 697 31.21 8.80 21.99
N LEU A 698 30.13 8.01 21.97
CA LEU A 698 29.24 7.84 23.12
C LEU A 698 29.99 7.33 24.36
N LEU A 699 30.81 6.29 24.20
CA LEU A 699 31.56 5.67 25.30
C LEU A 699 32.67 6.56 25.88
N ARG A 700 33.01 7.69 25.22
CA ARG A 700 33.88 8.72 25.80
C ARG A 700 33.15 9.59 26.83
N VAL A 701 31.82 9.66 26.75
CA VAL A 701 30.99 10.54 27.58
C VAL A 701 30.25 9.77 28.66
N VAL A 702 29.74 8.58 28.35
CA VAL A 702 29.02 7.73 29.32
C VAL A 702 29.85 6.51 29.72
N HIS A 703 29.60 6.01 30.92
CA HIS A 703 30.24 4.78 31.39
C HIS A 703 29.71 3.57 30.57
N PRO A 704 30.55 2.62 30.14
CA PRO A 704 30.10 1.47 29.34
C PRO A 704 28.96 0.67 29.97
N ALA A 705 28.95 0.53 31.31
CA ALA A 705 27.88 -0.16 32.03
C ALA A 705 26.52 0.57 32.05
N THR A 706 26.45 1.84 31.61
CA THR A 706 25.19 2.59 31.48
C THR A 706 24.71 2.71 30.02
N VAL A 707 25.35 1.98 29.09
CA VAL A 707 24.88 1.79 27.70
C VAL A 707 24.18 0.44 27.59
N ALA A 708 22.86 0.47 27.46
CA ALA A 708 21.99 -0.71 27.46
C ALA A 708 21.39 -1.00 26.08
N SER A 709 20.82 -2.20 25.92
CA SER A 709 19.99 -2.55 24.76
C SER A 709 18.65 -3.12 25.20
N THR A 710 17.59 -2.72 24.48
CA THR A 710 16.25 -3.28 24.62
C THR A 710 15.68 -3.78 23.31
N GLN A 711 16.49 -3.90 22.25
CA GLN A 711 16.04 -4.37 20.95
C GLN A 711 15.39 -5.76 21.06
N GLY A 712 14.16 -5.92 20.57
CA GLY A 712 13.40 -7.17 20.63
C GLY A 712 13.08 -7.74 19.25
N THR A 713 12.40 -8.88 19.24
CA THR A 713 11.78 -9.47 18.04
C THR A 713 10.40 -10.03 18.40
N GLY A 714 9.50 -10.18 17.43
CA GLY A 714 8.20 -10.80 17.65
C GLY A 714 8.27 -12.32 17.71
N PHE A 715 9.18 -12.92 16.92
CA PHE A 715 9.33 -14.38 16.81
C PHE A 715 10.76 -14.89 17.08
N GLY A 716 11.80 -14.14 16.67
CA GLY A 716 13.20 -14.59 16.66
C GLY A 716 13.70 -14.96 15.26
N GLY A 717 14.89 -15.56 15.14
CA GLY A 717 15.51 -15.95 13.86
C GLY A 717 14.73 -17.02 13.12
N MET A 718 13.73 -16.62 12.33
CA MET A 718 12.80 -17.54 11.67
C MET A 718 13.48 -18.45 10.65
N ARG A 719 14.47 -17.94 9.91
CA ARG A 719 15.26 -18.73 8.98
C ARG A 719 16.12 -19.77 9.71
N SER A 720 16.74 -19.39 10.81
CA SER A 720 17.50 -20.32 11.66
C SER A 720 16.60 -21.37 12.31
N MET A 721 15.37 -21.01 12.71
CA MET A 721 14.38 -21.98 13.20
C MET A 721 13.97 -22.96 12.11
N HIS A 722 13.76 -22.52 10.87
CA HIS A 722 13.49 -23.40 9.73
C HIS A 722 14.61 -24.42 9.56
N LYS A 723 15.87 -23.96 9.49
CA LYS A 723 17.04 -24.84 9.40
C LYS A 723 17.11 -25.87 10.53
N LEU A 724 16.86 -25.42 11.76
CA LEU A 724 16.95 -26.26 12.95
C LEU A 724 15.89 -27.36 13.00
N PHE A 725 14.65 -27.06 12.57
CA PHE A 725 13.52 -27.98 12.73
C PHE A 725 13.11 -28.70 11.44
N VAL A 726 13.20 -28.05 10.29
CA VAL A 726 12.76 -28.57 8.98
C VAL A 726 13.95 -29.19 8.26
N ASP A 727 14.99 -28.42 7.93
CA ASP A 727 16.15 -28.90 7.15
C ASP A 727 16.83 -30.07 7.86
N ARG A 728 17.07 -29.94 9.17
CA ARG A 728 17.56 -31.05 10.01
C ARG A 728 16.68 -32.28 9.96
N PHE A 729 15.35 -32.13 9.93
CA PHE A 729 14.41 -33.25 9.86
C PHE A 729 14.44 -33.92 8.47
N LEU A 730 14.69 -33.13 7.42
CA LEU A 730 14.85 -33.60 6.04
C LEU A 730 16.24 -34.21 5.78
N GLY A 731 17.18 -34.09 6.73
CA GLY A 731 18.54 -34.58 6.60
C GLY A 731 19.44 -33.66 5.78
N GLU A 732 19.04 -32.40 5.59
CA GLU A 732 19.85 -31.37 4.93
C GLU A 732 20.95 -30.84 5.86
N ASP A 733 22.02 -30.31 5.26
CA ASP A 733 23.14 -29.74 6.01
C ASP A 733 22.73 -28.46 6.75
N TYR A 734 23.09 -28.36 8.04
CA TYR A 734 22.83 -27.19 8.87
C TYR A 734 23.99 -26.89 9.84
N PRO A 735 24.21 -25.61 10.23
CA PRO A 735 25.25 -25.25 11.20
C PRO A 735 25.00 -25.86 12.58
N GLN A 736 26.05 -26.38 13.24
CA GLN A 736 25.93 -27.08 14.52
C GLN A 736 25.56 -26.16 15.69
N ASP A 737 25.85 -24.87 15.57
CA ASP A 737 25.56 -23.80 16.53
C ASP A 737 24.27 -23.01 16.21
N ILE A 738 23.51 -23.42 15.19
CA ILE A 738 22.30 -22.71 14.71
C ILE A 738 21.25 -22.44 15.80
N LEU A 739 21.23 -23.25 16.87
CA LEU A 739 20.35 -23.03 18.02
C LEU A 739 20.54 -21.63 18.62
N GLN A 740 21.78 -21.10 18.64
CA GLN A 740 22.07 -19.76 19.15
C GLN A 740 21.28 -18.71 18.36
N GLU A 741 21.31 -18.80 17.03
CA GLU A 741 20.66 -17.86 16.11
C GLU A 741 19.12 -17.93 16.13
N THR A 742 18.53 -18.95 16.77
CA THR A 742 17.08 -18.99 17.02
C THR A 742 16.63 -18.14 18.21
N LEU A 743 17.55 -17.80 19.13
CA LEU A 743 17.21 -17.11 20.37
C LEU A 743 16.96 -15.61 20.10
N PRO A 744 15.78 -15.05 20.49
CA PRO A 744 15.44 -13.66 20.22
C PRO A 744 16.47 -12.62 20.69
N ASN A 745 17.15 -12.88 21.81
CA ASN A 745 18.15 -11.95 22.37
C ASN A 745 19.46 -11.93 21.57
N VAL A 746 19.77 -12.97 20.80
CA VAL A 746 21.03 -13.05 20.01
C VAL A 746 21.05 -12.01 18.90
N VAL A 747 19.88 -11.65 18.35
CA VAL A 747 19.70 -10.55 17.38
C VAL A 747 20.28 -9.23 17.92
N ALA A 748 19.95 -8.87 19.16
CA ALA A 748 20.47 -7.68 19.82
C ALA A 748 21.91 -7.86 20.33
N ALA A 749 22.30 -9.09 20.68
CA ALA A 749 23.66 -9.41 21.12
C ALA A 749 24.68 -9.12 20.01
N HIS A 750 24.38 -9.48 18.76
CA HIS A 750 25.22 -9.15 17.60
C HIS A 750 25.44 -7.64 17.45
N THR A 751 24.40 -6.82 17.64
CA THR A 751 24.54 -5.35 17.63
C THR A 751 25.39 -4.84 18.79
N MET A 752 25.21 -5.38 19.99
CA MET A 752 25.97 -4.95 21.16
C MET A 752 27.45 -5.36 21.07
N GLN A 753 27.75 -6.60 20.68
CA GLN A 753 29.12 -7.13 20.65
C GLN A 753 29.95 -6.59 19.48
N SER A 754 29.32 -6.40 18.30
CA SER A 754 30.06 -6.10 17.07
C SER A 754 30.15 -4.60 16.78
N TYR A 755 29.28 -3.78 17.37
CA TYR A 755 29.18 -2.35 17.03
C TYR A 755 29.16 -1.43 18.25
N VAL A 756 28.26 -1.65 19.21
CA VAL A 756 28.02 -0.69 20.30
C VAL A 756 29.06 -0.79 21.43
N GLY A 757 29.34 -1.99 21.92
CA GLY A 757 30.36 -2.25 22.95
C GLY A 757 29.99 -1.83 24.38
N GLY A 758 28.69 -1.78 24.71
CA GLY A 758 28.18 -1.47 26.05
C GLY A 758 28.08 -2.69 26.97
N TYR A 759 28.14 -2.45 28.27
CA TYR A 759 28.04 -3.46 29.35
C TYR A 759 26.72 -3.36 30.13
N GLY A 760 25.83 -2.45 29.72
CA GLY A 760 24.56 -2.21 30.39
C GLY A 760 23.54 -3.33 30.18
N SER A 761 22.42 -3.22 30.89
CA SER A 761 21.37 -4.24 30.90
C SER A 761 20.78 -4.51 29.51
N MET A 762 20.85 -5.77 29.07
CA MET A 762 20.16 -6.26 27.87
C MET A 762 18.85 -6.95 28.27
N ILE A 763 17.71 -6.36 27.93
CA ILE A 763 16.38 -6.93 28.15
C ILE A 763 15.65 -6.90 26.82
N ASN A 764 15.43 -8.06 26.22
CA ASN A 764 14.92 -8.20 24.85
C ASN A 764 13.45 -8.66 24.93
N PRO A 765 12.48 -7.73 24.83
CA PRO A 765 11.08 -8.08 25.01
C PRO A 765 10.53 -8.86 23.82
N VAL A 766 9.48 -9.64 24.08
CA VAL A 766 8.62 -10.28 23.08
C VAL A 766 7.18 -9.93 23.39
N GLY A 767 6.65 -8.93 22.70
CA GLY A 767 5.26 -8.45 22.79
C GLY A 767 4.45 -8.71 21.54
N ALA A 768 4.83 -9.72 20.74
CA ALA A 768 4.32 -9.96 19.39
C ALA A 768 4.36 -8.65 18.55
N CYS A 769 3.24 -8.19 18.01
CA CYS A 769 3.19 -6.97 17.20
C CYS A 769 3.51 -5.68 17.96
N ALA A 770 3.48 -5.71 19.31
CA ALA A 770 3.78 -4.57 20.16
C ALA A 770 5.25 -4.53 20.63
N THR A 771 6.13 -5.46 20.20
CA THR A 771 7.50 -5.59 20.72
C THR A 771 8.30 -4.27 20.70
N ALA A 772 8.29 -3.51 19.60
CA ALA A 772 8.98 -2.23 19.55
C ALA A 772 8.46 -1.20 20.56
N ALA A 773 7.16 -1.19 20.86
CA ALA A 773 6.59 -0.31 21.88
C ALA A 773 7.05 -0.71 23.29
N VAL A 774 7.05 -2.02 23.59
CA VAL A 774 7.58 -2.57 24.86
C VAL A 774 9.07 -2.25 25.01
N SER A 775 9.84 -2.33 23.92
CA SER A 775 11.26 -2.00 23.89
C SER A 775 11.55 -0.53 24.25
N ILE A 776 10.72 0.39 23.74
CA ILE A 776 10.84 1.82 24.02
C ILE A 776 10.41 2.15 25.46
N GLU A 777 9.34 1.52 25.97
CA GLU A 777 8.94 1.64 27.38
C GLU A 777 10.05 1.18 28.32
N GLU A 778 10.60 -0.02 28.12
CA GLU A 778 11.69 -0.53 28.95
C GLU A 778 12.93 0.38 28.87
N GLY A 779 13.21 0.96 27.70
CA GLY A 779 14.29 1.92 27.54
C GLY A 779 14.06 3.23 28.32
N LEU A 780 12.85 3.78 28.24
CA LEU A 780 12.41 4.95 29.01
C LEU A 780 12.57 4.70 30.51
N ASP A 781 12.08 3.56 31.00
CA ASP A 781 12.08 3.21 32.41
C ASP A 781 13.49 2.93 32.94
N LYS A 782 14.36 2.29 32.16
CA LYS A 782 15.78 2.12 32.50
C LYS A 782 16.48 3.45 32.70
N ILE A 783 16.25 4.42 31.82
CA ILE A 783 16.85 5.75 31.94
C ILE A 783 16.28 6.49 33.15
N LYS A 784 14.96 6.49 33.34
CA LYS A 784 14.33 7.12 34.51
C LYS A 784 14.76 6.50 35.84
N ALA A 785 15.00 5.18 35.87
CA ALA A 785 15.48 4.48 37.06
C ALA A 785 17.00 4.66 37.32
N GLY A 786 17.74 5.34 36.43
CA GLY A 786 19.19 5.50 36.53
C GLY A 786 19.98 4.22 36.26
N LYS A 787 19.37 3.22 35.60
CA LYS A 787 20.05 1.97 35.19
C LYS A 787 20.83 2.13 33.89
N ALA A 788 20.53 3.15 33.11
CA ALA A 788 21.19 3.48 31.85
C ALA A 788 21.17 5.00 31.62
N ASP A 789 22.14 5.48 30.87
CA ASP A 789 22.18 6.85 30.33
C ASP A 789 21.86 6.86 28.82
N PHE A 790 22.08 5.72 28.17
CA PHE A 790 21.80 5.52 26.76
C PHE A 790 21.24 4.11 26.53
N VAL A 791 20.20 4.00 25.71
CA VAL A 791 19.56 2.72 25.37
C VAL A 791 19.39 2.61 23.86
N VAL A 792 19.89 1.51 23.30
CA VAL A 792 19.59 1.08 21.93
C VAL A 792 18.29 0.27 21.97
N ALA A 793 17.18 0.89 21.59
CA ALA A 793 15.85 0.29 21.60
C ALA A 793 15.38 -0.02 20.18
N GLY A 794 14.27 -0.75 20.05
CA GLY A 794 13.66 -1.06 18.76
C GLY A 794 13.22 -2.52 18.65
N ALA A 795 12.85 -2.91 17.44
CA ALA A 795 12.59 -4.31 17.12
C ALA A 795 12.63 -4.53 15.62
N ILE A 796 12.83 -5.78 15.22
CA ILE A 796 12.81 -6.23 13.83
C ILE A 796 12.16 -7.60 13.74
N ASP A 797 11.54 -7.92 12.60
CA ASP A 797 10.99 -9.24 12.29
C ASP A 797 11.13 -9.57 10.79
N ASP A 798 11.15 -10.87 10.49
CA ASP A 798 11.25 -11.43 9.14
C ASP A 798 9.91 -12.06 8.68
N ILE A 799 9.74 -12.37 7.39
CA ILE A 799 8.67 -13.22 6.86
C ILE A 799 9.26 -14.58 6.47
N GLN A 800 8.58 -15.67 6.83
CA GLN A 800 8.91 -17.02 6.33
C GLN A 800 7.65 -17.78 5.90
N VAL A 801 7.80 -18.90 5.21
CA VAL A 801 6.66 -19.71 4.72
C VAL A 801 5.72 -20.12 5.87
N GLU A 802 6.28 -20.42 7.06
CA GLU A 802 5.53 -20.79 8.25
C GLU A 802 4.61 -19.67 8.72
N SER A 803 5.06 -18.41 8.69
CA SER A 803 4.21 -17.28 9.11
C SER A 803 3.12 -16.99 8.09
N ILE A 804 3.44 -17.06 6.80
CA ILE A 804 2.46 -16.84 5.72
C ILE A 804 1.32 -17.87 5.82
N VAL A 805 1.67 -19.15 5.97
CA VAL A 805 0.70 -20.25 6.10
C VAL A 805 -0.04 -20.15 7.44
N GLY A 806 0.68 -19.95 8.54
CA GLY A 806 0.11 -19.88 9.89
C GLY A 806 -0.91 -18.75 10.05
N PHE A 807 -0.55 -17.51 9.69
CA PHE A 807 -1.49 -16.39 9.75
C PHE A 807 -2.61 -16.49 8.71
N GLY A 808 -2.35 -17.13 7.57
CA GLY A 808 -3.37 -17.47 6.58
C GLY A 808 -4.43 -18.41 7.15
N ALA A 809 -4.02 -19.46 7.88
CA ALA A 809 -4.91 -20.40 8.55
C ALA A 809 -5.71 -19.76 9.69
N MET A 810 -5.15 -18.75 10.37
CA MET A 810 -5.85 -17.93 11.35
C MET A 810 -6.83 -16.91 10.74
N ASN A 811 -6.85 -16.79 9.40
CA ASN A 811 -7.59 -15.77 8.66
C ASN A 811 -7.28 -14.33 9.13
N ALA A 812 -6.04 -14.09 9.57
CA ALA A 812 -5.59 -12.79 10.03
C ALA A 812 -5.00 -11.93 8.88
N THR A 813 -4.38 -12.58 7.90
CA THR A 813 -3.82 -11.94 6.71
C THR A 813 -4.82 -11.79 5.57
N ALA A 814 -4.64 -10.74 4.78
CA ALA A 814 -5.43 -10.42 3.62
C ALA A 814 -5.32 -11.49 2.51
N ASN A 815 -6.43 -12.20 2.28
CA ASN A 815 -7.14 -12.29 1.00
C ASN A 815 -6.50 -11.90 -0.34
N SER A 816 -5.21 -12.11 -0.67
CA SER A 816 -4.61 -11.50 -1.89
C SER A 816 -5.45 -11.75 -3.16
N ASN A 817 -5.86 -13.00 -3.39
CA ASN A 817 -6.66 -13.36 -4.57
C ASN A 817 -8.09 -12.76 -4.50
N GLU A 818 -8.72 -12.76 -3.33
CA GLU A 818 -10.06 -12.18 -3.13
C GLU A 818 -10.06 -10.66 -3.39
N LEU A 819 -9.03 -9.95 -2.92
CA LEU A 819 -8.93 -8.49 -3.08
C LEU A 819 -8.56 -8.09 -4.51
N LEU A 820 -7.66 -8.83 -5.16
CA LEU A 820 -7.38 -8.66 -6.60
C LEU A 820 -8.63 -8.92 -7.46
N ALA A 821 -9.43 -9.94 -7.11
CA ALA A 821 -10.69 -10.22 -7.81
C ALA A 821 -11.69 -9.05 -7.72
N ARG A 822 -11.67 -8.30 -6.61
CA ARG A 822 -12.42 -7.05 -6.40
C ARG A 822 -11.84 -5.82 -7.10
N GLY A 823 -10.76 -5.99 -7.88
CA GLY A 823 -10.13 -4.89 -8.63
C GLY A 823 -9.23 -4.00 -7.77
N ILE A 824 -8.78 -4.47 -6.60
CA ILE A 824 -7.81 -3.74 -5.78
C ILE A 824 -6.41 -4.04 -6.31
N SER A 825 -5.61 -2.99 -6.54
CA SER A 825 -4.21 -3.12 -6.95
C SER A 825 -3.40 -3.85 -5.87
N SER A 826 -2.41 -4.66 -6.28
CA SER A 826 -1.52 -5.38 -5.36
C SER A 826 -0.86 -4.45 -4.34
N ARG A 827 -0.51 -3.24 -4.77
CA ARG A 827 0.10 -2.18 -3.95
C ARG A 827 -0.77 -1.70 -2.79
N PHE A 828 -2.11 -1.82 -2.92
CA PHE A 828 -3.10 -1.26 -1.99
C PHE A 828 -4.01 -2.33 -1.35
N VAL A 829 -3.50 -3.56 -1.28
CA VAL A 829 -4.15 -4.67 -0.55
C VAL A 829 -4.21 -4.38 0.95
N SER A 830 -3.20 -3.71 1.50
CA SER A 830 -3.25 -3.14 2.85
C SER A 830 -4.00 -1.80 2.80
N ARG A 831 -5.17 -1.72 3.43
CA ARG A 831 -6.10 -0.58 3.31
C ARG A 831 -6.88 -0.33 4.59
N ALA A 832 -6.16 0.06 5.64
CA ALA A 832 -6.75 0.33 6.95
C ALA A 832 -7.86 1.38 6.89
N ASN A 833 -8.87 1.19 7.74
CA ASN A 833 -10.11 1.99 7.82
C ASN A 833 -11.01 1.98 6.56
N ASP A 834 -10.62 1.30 5.47
CA ASP A 834 -11.44 1.16 4.26
C ASP A 834 -12.53 0.10 4.46
N ARG A 835 -13.73 0.34 3.92
CA ARG A 835 -14.85 -0.62 3.96
C ARG A 835 -14.48 -1.99 3.35
N ARG A 836 -13.57 -2.02 2.37
CA ARG A 836 -13.18 -3.24 1.64
C ARG A 836 -11.95 -3.94 2.22
N ARG A 837 -11.48 -3.54 3.41
CA ARG A 837 -10.35 -4.19 4.10
C ARG A 837 -10.59 -5.67 4.35
N GLY A 838 -9.52 -6.45 4.32
CA GLY A 838 -9.60 -7.93 4.30
C GLY A 838 -8.65 -8.66 5.24
N GLY A 839 -7.94 -7.94 6.11
CA GLY A 839 -6.84 -8.48 6.91
C GLY A 839 -5.56 -7.66 6.73
N PHE A 840 -4.54 -7.98 7.52
CA PHE A 840 -3.24 -7.31 7.40
C PHE A 840 -2.41 -7.92 6.27
N VAL A 841 -1.46 -7.15 5.73
CA VAL A 841 -0.42 -7.64 4.82
C VAL A 841 0.86 -7.80 5.60
N GLU A 842 1.45 -8.99 5.61
CA GLU A 842 2.70 -9.25 6.35
C GLU A 842 3.86 -8.49 5.68
N ALA A 843 4.77 -7.95 6.50
CA ALA A 843 6.00 -7.30 6.04
C ALA A 843 7.21 -7.81 6.84
N GLN A 844 8.41 -7.71 6.26
CA GLN A 844 9.67 -7.85 6.99
C GLN A 844 10.25 -6.46 7.27
N GLY A 845 11.04 -6.36 8.33
CA GLY A 845 11.71 -5.13 8.72
C GLY A 845 11.41 -4.66 10.13
N GLY A 846 11.80 -3.43 10.37
CA GLY A 846 11.77 -2.77 11.67
C GLY A 846 12.97 -1.84 11.78
N GLY A 847 13.51 -1.69 12.99
CA GLY A 847 14.74 -0.94 13.15
C GLY A 847 15.07 -0.56 14.59
N THR A 848 15.82 0.53 14.71
CA THR A 848 16.47 1.00 15.92
C THR A 848 16.06 2.44 16.26
N VAL A 849 15.81 2.67 17.55
CA VAL A 849 15.58 3.98 18.16
C VAL A 849 16.62 4.19 19.25
N LEU A 850 17.37 5.28 19.18
CA LEU A 850 18.41 5.62 20.14
C LEU A 850 17.85 6.56 21.21
N LEU A 851 17.74 6.07 22.44
CA LEU A 851 17.20 6.82 23.58
C LEU A 851 18.33 7.28 24.50
N THR A 852 18.27 8.52 24.98
CA THR A 852 19.23 9.00 25.98
C THR A 852 18.60 10.05 26.91
N ARG A 853 19.27 10.30 28.04
CA ARG A 853 18.92 11.38 28.95
C ARG A 853 19.18 12.74 28.30
N GLY A 854 18.31 13.72 28.55
CA GLY A 854 18.42 15.06 27.98
C GLY A 854 19.75 15.76 28.30
N SER A 855 20.32 15.52 29.48
CA SER A 855 21.65 16.04 29.85
C SER A 855 22.78 15.48 28.98
N VAL A 856 22.74 14.19 28.63
CA VAL A 856 23.73 13.55 27.74
C VAL A 856 23.58 14.08 26.32
N ALA A 857 22.34 14.22 25.83
CA ALA A 857 22.07 14.83 24.53
C ALA A 857 22.62 16.26 24.43
N LEU A 858 22.47 17.06 25.49
CA LEU A 858 23.04 18.40 25.56
C LEU A 858 24.58 18.38 25.57
N GLU A 859 25.18 17.57 26.44
CA GLU A 859 26.64 17.46 26.60
C GLU A 859 27.35 17.06 25.31
N MET A 860 26.80 16.07 24.60
CA MET A 860 27.36 15.57 23.34
C MET A 860 26.98 16.42 22.12
N GLY A 861 26.07 17.39 22.28
CA GLY A 861 25.50 18.15 21.17
C GLY A 861 24.76 17.26 20.17
N LEU A 862 24.05 16.23 20.65
CA LEU A 862 23.30 15.29 19.81
C LEU A 862 22.03 15.95 19.25
N PRO A 863 21.63 15.60 18.02
CA PRO A 863 20.32 16.00 17.52
C PRO A 863 19.22 15.35 18.35
N VAL A 864 18.16 16.10 18.64
CA VAL A 864 16.95 15.58 19.29
C VAL A 864 15.85 15.50 18.25
N LEU A 865 15.39 14.28 17.97
CA LEU A 865 14.38 13.98 16.96
C LEU A 865 12.95 14.00 17.55
N ALA A 866 12.82 13.63 18.82
CA ALA A 866 11.59 13.74 19.60
C ALA A 866 11.87 13.61 21.10
N VAL A 867 10.97 14.11 21.93
CA VAL A 867 10.97 13.89 23.39
C VAL A 867 9.95 12.80 23.73
N VAL A 868 10.35 11.78 24.48
CA VAL A 868 9.46 10.70 24.93
C VAL A 868 8.75 11.13 26.21
N ALA A 869 7.56 11.71 26.07
CA ALA A 869 6.78 12.18 27.22
C ALA A 869 6.24 10.99 28.03
N HIS A 870 5.76 9.96 27.34
CA HIS A 870 5.17 8.78 27.97
C HIS A 870 5.33 7.57 27.06
N ALA A 871 5.63 6.41 27.64
CA ALA A 871 5.54 5.11 26.99
C ALA A 871 5.05 4.13 28.07
N GLN A 872 4.01 3.38 27.78
CA GLN A 872 3.45 2.42 28.72
C GLN A 872 2.77 1.25 27.99
N THR A 873 2.90 0.05 28.54
CA THR A 873 2.18 -1.14 28.05
C THR A 873 1.11 -1.63 29.02
N PHE A 874 0.12 -2.32 28.46
CA PHE A 874 -1.08 -2.77 29.16
C PHE A 874 -1.53 -4.13 28.64
N SER A 875 -2.21 -4.87 29.51
CA SER A 875 -3.00 -6.03 29.12
C SER A 875 -4.50 -5.72 29.11
N ASP A 876 -5.27 -6.54 28.40
CA ASP A 876 -6.69 -6.30 28.17
C ASP A 876 -7.62 -6.96 29.20
N GLY A 877 -7.08 -7.76 30.12
CA GLY A 877 -7.86 -8.56 31.07
C GLY A 877 -8.31 -9.91 30.51
N ALA A 878 -9.27 -10.56 31.18
CA ALA A 878 -9.64 -11.95 30.91
C ALA A 878 -10.51 -12.09 29.63
N HIS A 879 -9.96 -12.74 28.61
CA HIS A 879 -10.64 -13.12 27.37
C HIS A 879 -10.29 -14.56 26.97
N THR A 880 -11.23 -15.25 26.32
CA THR A 880 -10.99 -16.61 25.80
C THR A 880 -10.24 -16.59 24.46
N SER A 881 -10.42 -15.53 23.66
CA SER A 881 -9.84 -15.40 22.32
C SER A 881 -8.51 -14.67 22.38
N ILE A 882 -7.40 -15.35 22.09
CA ILE A 882 -6.04 -14.78 22.06
C ILE A 882 -5.85 -13.61 21.05
N PRO A 883 -6.42 -13.64 19.83
CA PRO A 883 -6.23 -12.56 18.86
C PRO A 883 -7.25 -11.41 18.97
N ALA A 884 -8.22 -11.48 19.89
CA ALA A 884 -9.21 -10.42 20.01
C ALA A 884 -8.55 -9.14 20.58
N PRO A 885 -8.66 -7.99 19.90
CA PRO A 885 -8.11 -6.75 20.44
C PRO A 885 -8.96 -6.30 21.64
N GLY A 886 -8.32 -5.81 22.69
CA GLY A 886 -9.01 -5.23 23.85
C GLY A 886 -8.80 -3.72 24.00
N LEU A 887 -9.24 -3.21 25.15
CA LEU A 887 -9.22 -1.78 25.51
C LEU A 887 -8.31 -1.49 26.72
N GLY A 888 -7.38 -2.39 27.07
CA GLY A 888 -6.52 -2.25 28.25
C GLY A 888 -5.73 -0.95 28.26
N ALA A 889 -5.24 -0.52 27.09
CA ALA A 889 -4.50 0.73 26.92
C ALA A 889 -5.29 2.00 27.29
N LEU A 890 -6.62 1.93 27.42
CA LEU A 890 -7.42 3.07 27.90
C LEU A 890 -7.00 3.51 29.31
N ALA A 891 -6.44 2.58 30.09
CA ALA A 891 -5.93 2.86 31.43
C ALA A 891 -4.79 3.90 31.46
N VAL A 892 -4.17 4.23 30.33
CA VAL A 892 -3.22 5.35 30.22
C VAL A 892 -3.85 6.68 30.66
N ALA A 893 -5.15 6.86 30.43
CA ALA A 893 -5.91 8.04 30.82
C ALA A 893 -6.57 7.91 32.21
N ARG A 894 -6.21 6.89 33.01
CA ARG A 894 -6.77 6.69 34.36
C ARG A 894 -6.41 7.87 35.26
N GLY A 895 -7.43 8.59 35.72
CA GLY A 895 -7.29 9.86 36.47
C GLY A 895 -7.65 11.11 35.65
N GLY A 896 -7.98 10.94 34.37
CA GLY A 896 -8.37 12.04 33.48
C GLY A 896 -7.27 13.10 33.35
N ALA A 897 -7.59 14.36 33.63
CA ALA A 897 -6.62 15.46 33.61
C ALA A 897 -5.47 15.28 34.62
N ASP A 898 -5.65 14.47 35.67
CA ASP A 898 -4.62 14.16 36.67
C ASP A 898 -3.86 12.85 36.37
N SER A 899 -4.15 12.19 35.25
CA SER A 899 -3.47 10.96 34.83
C SER A 899 -1.96 11.17 34.65
N ALA A 900 -1.20 10.06 34.67
CA ALA A 900 0.26 10.13 34.49
C ALA A 900 0.64 10.75 33.13
N ILE A 901 -0.02 10.35 32.05
CA ILE A 901 0.23 10.91 30.71
C ILE A 901 -0.09 12.41 30.66
N ALA A 902 -1.17 12.88 31.27
CA ALA A 902 -1.52 14.30 31.30
C ALA A 902 -0.47 15.14 32.04
N ARG A 903 0.02 14.64 33.19
CA ARG A 903 1.09 15.32 33.95
C ARG A 903 2.41 15.35 33.17
N ASN A 904 2.81 14.24 32.58
CA ASN A 904 4.04 14.17 31.77
C ASN A 904 4.00 15.13 30.57
N LEU A 905 2.87 15.22 29.87
CA LEU A 905 2.67 16.18 28.79
C LEU A 905 2.70 17.62 29.32
N GLY A 906 2.01 17.88 30.44
CA GLY A 906 1.96 19.19 31.08
C GLY A 906 3.32 19.70 31.54
N GLU A 907 4.20 18.83 32.04
CA GLU A 907 5.58 19.17 32.41
C GLU A 907 6.39 19.68 31.20
N LEU A 908 6.08 19.20 30.00
CA LEU A 908 6.67 19.63 28.73
C LEU A 908 5.95 20.83 28.11
N GLY A 909 4.92 21.39 28.78
CA GLY A 909 4.12 22.51 28.28
C GLY A 909 3.05 22.13 27.26
N VAL A 910 2.68 20.85 27.17
CA VAL A 910 1.75 20.29 26.17
C VAL A 910 0.45 19.85 26.86
N GLY A 911 -0.69 20.27 26.35
CA GLY A 911 -2.01 19.78 26.74
C GLY A 911 -2.57 18.73 25.78
N ILE A 912 -3.67 18.06 26.16
CA ILE A 912 -4.32 17.09 25.27
C ILE A 912 -4.78 17.72 23.94
N ASP A 913 -5.15 19.01 23.94
CA ASP A 913 -5.57 19.71 22.72
C ASP A 913 -4.43 20.02 21.75
N ASP A 914 -3.17 19.93 22.21
CA ASP A 914 -1.97 20.10 21.40
C ASP A 914 -1.55 18.82 20.66
N VAL A 915 -2.13 17.67 21.03
CA VAL A 915 -1.95 16.41 20.30
C VAL A 915 -2.69 16.55 18.98
N ALA A 916 -1.94 16.65 17.88
CA ALA A 916 -2.48 16.96 16.56
C ALA A 916 -2.92 15.70 15.79
N PHE A 917 -2.22 14.59 15.98
CA PHE A 917 -2.46 13.37 15.24
C PHE A 917 -2.16 12.11 16.06
N VAL A 918 -2.70 10.99 15.58
CA VAL A 918 -2.46 9.65 16.10
C VAL A 918 -1.88 8.78 14.98
N SER A 919 -0.72 8.19 15.24
CA SER A 919 -0.15 7.12 14.43
C SER A 919 -0.72 5.80 14.92
N LYS A 920 -1.81 5.36 14.31
CA LYS A 920 -2.56 4.16 14.72
C LYS A 920 -1.83 2.90 14.28
N HIS A 921 -2.05 1.82 15.03
CA HIS A 921 -1.65 0.49 14.67
C HIS A 921 -2.35 0.03 13.39
N ASP A 922 -3.67 0.21 13.24
CA ASP A 922 -4.40 0.14 11.96
C ASP A 922 -3.92 -0.96 10.99
N THR A 923 -4.16 -2.21 11.37
CA THR A 923 -3.69 -3.39 10.64
C THR A 923 -4.57 -3.78 9.45
N SER A 924 -5.52 -2.94 9.03
CA SER A 924 -6.44 -3.28 7.92
C SER A 924 -7.32 -4.49 8.24
N THR A 925 -7.65 -4.68 9.53
CA THR A 925 -8.49 -5.77 10.00
C THR A 925 -9.86 -5.24 10.47
N ASN A 926 -10.88 -6.10 10.42
CA ASN A 926 -12.24 -5.70 10.77
C ASN A 926 -12.41 -5.37 12.26
N ALA A 927 -11.61 -5.99 13.14
CA ALA A 927 -11.71 -5.81 14.58
C ALA A 927 -10.79 -4.71 15.12
N ASN A 928 -9.53 -4.63 14.65
CA ASN A 928 -8.55 -3.69 15.20
C ASN A 928 -8.90 -2.24 14.88
N ASP A 929 -9.15 -1.92 13.60
CA ASP A 929 -9.28 -0.54 13.15
C ASP A 929 -10.42 0.22 13.88
N PRO A 930 -11.63 -0.36 14.11
CA PRO A 930 -12.65 0.26 14.95
C PRO A 930 -12.29 0.30 16.44
N ASN A 931 -11.71 -0.79 16.98
CA ASN A 931 -11.32 -0.85 18.40
C ASN A 931 -10.32 0.25 18.77
N GLU A 932 -9.34 0.47 17.91
CA GLU A 932 -8.32 1.48 18.11
C GLU A 932 -8.87 2.91 17.93
N SER A 933 -9.81 3.10 17.00
CA SER A 933 -10.54 4.37 16.88
C SER A 933 -11.36 4.69 18.14
N ASP A 934 -12.01 3.67 18.74
CA ASP A 934 -12.71 3.80 20.02
C ASP A 934 -11.74 4.15 21.15
N LEU A 935 -10.61 3.44 21.24
CA LEU A 935 -9.56 3.68 22.21
C LEU A 935 -9.11 5.15 22.22
N HIS A 936 -8.68 5.69 21.07
CA HIS A 936 -8.20 7.08 20.97
C HIS A 936 -9.29 8.10 21.27
N THR A 937 -10.53 7.84 20.83
CA THR A 937 -11.68 8.70 21.13
C THR A 937 -11.94 8.78 22.64
N ARG A 938 -11.90 7.63 23.33
CA ARG A 938 -12.08 7.56 24.79
C ARG A 938 -10.91 8.16 25.56
N VAL A 939 -9.67 7.93 25.13
CA VAL A 939 -8.48 8.53 25.72
C VAL A 939 -8.58 10.06 25.63
N GLY A 940 -8.83 10.61 24.44
CA GLY A 940 -9.02 12.06 24.27
C GLY A 940 -10.11 12.62 25.17
N LYS A 941 -11.28 11.96 25.22
CA LYS A 941 -12.39 12.36 26.11
C LYS A 941 -12.02 12.32 27.59
N ALA A 942 -11.37 11.24 28.04
CA ALA A 942 -10.97 11.07 29.44
C ALA A 942 -9.95 12.12 29.87
N LEU A 943 -9.02 12.48 28.98
CA LEU A 943 -8.01 13.52 29.21
C LEU A 943 -8.56 14.95 29.10
N GLY A 944 -9.83 15.11 28.69
CA GLY A 944 -10.49 16.41 28.60
C GLY A 944 -10.26 17.16 27.29
N ARG A 945 -10.02 16.45 26.16
CA ARG A 945 -9.92 17.06 24.84
C ARG A 945 -11.17 17.89 24.52
N THR A 946 -10.98 19.09 24.02
CA THR A 946 -12.09 19.98 23.64
C THR A 946 -12.90 19.35 22.51
N PRO A 947 -14.25 19.25 22.64
CA PRO A 947 -15.11 18.73 21.58
C PRO A 947 -14.90 19.48 20.26
N GLY A 948 -14.81 18.75 19.15
CA GLY A 948 -14.52 19.31 17.84
C GLY A 948 -13.03 19.54 17.54
N ASN A 949 -12.10 19.40 18.50
CA ASN A 949 -10.68 19.47 18.18
C ASN A 949 -10.23 18.19 17.42
N PRO A 950 -9.88 18.26 16.13
CA PRO A 950 -9.65 17.06 15.31
C PRO A 950 -8.35 16.35 15.69
N LEU A 951 -8.34 15.02 15.58
CA LEU A 951 -7.17 14.15 15.64
C LEU A 951 -6.96 13.54 14.26
N LEU A 952 -5.90 13.96 13.58
CA LEU A 952 -5.56 13.41 12.28
C LEU A 952 -5.06 11.97 12.43
N VAL A 953 -5.47 11.09 11.52
CA VAL A 953 -5.13 9.66 11.57
C VAL A 953 -4.04 9.34 10.55
N ILE A 954 -2.95 8.74 11.01
CA ILE A 954 -1.92 8.13 10.17
C ILE A 954 -2.04 6.60 10.29
N SER A 955 -2.11 5.92 9.16
CA SER A 955 -2.20 4.46 9.04
C SER A 955 -1.07 3.92 8.15
N GLN A 956 0.19 4.08 8.58
CA GLN A 956 1.39 3.84 7.77
C GLN A 956 1.53 2.39 7.24
N LYS A 957 0.84 1.41 7.87
CA LYS A 957 0.82 0.02 7.41
C LYS A 957 0.21 -0.18 6.03
N THR A 958 -0.52 0.80 5.49
CA THR A 958 -0.99 0.75 4.09
C THR A 958 0.14 0.93 3.09
N LEU A 959 1.22 1.63 3.48
CA LEU A 959 2.44 1.78 2.69
C LEU A 959 3.44 0.65 2.93
N THR A 960 3.67 0.31 4.20
CA THR A 960 4.76 -0.58 4.62
C THR A 960 4.35 -2.04 4.79
N GLY A 961 3.05 -2.36 4.80
CA GLY A 961 2.58 -3.61 5.38
C GLY A 961 2.87 -3.66 6.90
N HIS A 962 2.70 -4.85 7.49
CA HIS A 962 2.82 -5.07 8.92
C HIS A 962 4.07 -5.88 9.27
N ALA A 963 5.13 -5.17 9.70
CA ALA A 963 6.42 -5.75 10.11
C ALA A 963 6.39 -6.38 11.53
N LYS A 964 5.26 -6.98 11.91
CA LYS A 964 5.04 -7.65 13.20
C LYS A 964 5.60 -6.83 14.37
N GLY A 965 6.64 -7.31 15.06
CA GLY A 965 7.27 -6.64 16.19
C GLY A 965 7.97 -5.32 15.85
N GLY A 966 8.49 -5.16 14.63
CA GLY A 966 9.15 -3.95 14.14
C GLY A 966 8.21 -2.79 13.78
N ALA A 967 6.89 -3.01 13.79
CA ALA A 967 5.92 -2.05 13.27
C ALA A 967 5.93 -0.68 13.98
N CYS A 968 6.16 -0.63 15.29
CA CYS A 968 6.16 0.64 16.03
C CYS A 968 7.41 1.49 15.75
N VAL A 969 8.50 0.91 15.25
CA VAL A 969 9.69 1.68 14.84
C VAL A 969 9.36 2.58 13.64
N PHE A 970 8.62 2.04 12.67
CA PHE A 970 8.15 2.81 11.52
C PHE A 970 7.22 3.95 11.96
N GLN A 971 6.30 3.66 12.89
CA GLN A 971 5.38 4.68 13.43
C GLN A 971 6.13 5.83 14.13
N VAL A 972 7.19 5.51 14.89
CA VAL A 972 8.07 6.51 15.53
C VAL A 972 8.82 7.32 14.48
N GLY A 973 9.37 6.67 13.45
CA GLY A 973 10.01 7.34 12.32
C GLY A 973 9.07 8.31 11.61
N GLY A 974 7.84 7.88 11.31
CA GLY A 974 6.81 8.73 10.72
C GLY A 974 6.44 9.93 11.58
N ILE A 975 6.38 9.78 12.91
CA ILE A 975 6.15 10.92 13.83
C ILE A 975 7.31 11.91 13.79
N ILE A 976 8.56 11.42 13.79
CA ILE A 976 9.76 12.25 13.67
C ILE A 976 9.73 13.02 12.35
N ASP A 977 9.36 12.37 11.25
CA ASP A 977 9.24 13.01 9.94
C ASP A 977 8.17 14.11 9.93
N VAL A 978 7.03 13.89 10.60
CA VAL A 978 5.99 14.92 10.77
C VAL A 978 6.53 16.10 11.59
N PHE A 979 7.24 15.85 12.70
CA PHE A 979 7.82 16.94 13.50
C PHE A 979 8.85 17.76 12.73
N ARG A 980 9.58 17.12 11.82
CA ARG A 980 10.57 17.78 10.96
C ARG A 980 9.94 18.57 9.81
N THR A 981 8.86 18.06 9.22
CA THR A 981 8.32 18.61 7.96
C THR A 981 7.05 19.44 8.14
N GLY A 982 6.30 19.22 9.22
CA GLY A 982 4.94 19.73 9.39
C GLY A 982 3.92 19.12 8.42
N LEU A 983 4.30 18.10 7.64
CA LEU A 983 3.44 17.41 6.68
C LEU A 983 2.87 16.14 7.33
N ILE A 984 1.55 16.02 7.34
CA ILE A 984 0.86 14.81 7.76
C ILE A 984 0.62 13.94 6.53
N PRO A 985 1.11 12.69 6.48
CA PRO A 985 0.91 11.80 5.34
C PRO A 985 -0.55 11.34 5.23
N ALA A 986 -0.92 10.89 4.04
CA ALA A 986 -2.24 10.35 3.76
C ALA A 986 -2.27 8.84 3.66
N ASN A 987 -3.48 8.29 3.80
CA ASN A 987 -3.76 6.90 3.45
C ASN A 987 -4.29 6.82 2.01
N VAL A 988 -3.38 6.71 1.04
CA VAL A 988 -3.72 6.68 -0.40
C VAL A 988 -4.51 5.42 -0.80
N ALA A 989 -4.38 4.35 -0.02
CA ALA A 989 -5.15 3.11 -0.21
C ALA A 989 -6.63 3.22 0.22
N LEU A 990 -7.02 4.32 0.88
CA LEU A 990 -8.37 4.55 1.39
C LEU A 990 -9.29 5.09 0.29
N ASP A 991 -10.32 4.31 -0.06
CA ASP A 991 -11.31 4.69 -1.07
C ASP A 991 -12.59 5.21 -0.43
N CYS A 992 -13.09 4.48 0.57
CA CYS A 992 -14.29 4.81 1.33
C CYS A 992 -14.07 4.37 2.78
N VAL A 993 -14.08 5.33 3.70
CA VAL A 993 -13.98 5.09 5.14
C VAL A 993 -15.18 4.24 5.55
N ASP A 994 -14.93 3.23 6.37
CA ASP A 994 -15.98 2.33 6.84
C ASP A 994 -17.01 3.04 7.72
N ASP A 995 -18.27 2.66 7.61
CA ASP A 995 -19.38 3.27 8.37
C ASP A 995 -19.20 3.10 9.89
N ALA A 996 -18.58 2.00 10.30
CA ALA A 996 -18.20 1.72 11.68
C ALA A 996 -17.30 2.81 12.31
N MET A 997 -16.61 3.61 11.49
CA MET A 997 -15.75 4.69 11.96
C MET A 997 -16.49 6.00 12.27
N GLU A 998 -17.71 6.19 11.76
CA GLU A 998 -18.41 7.48 11.80
C GLU A 998 -18.60 8.02 13.23
N GLN A 999 -18.87 7.12 14.18
CA GLN A 999 -19.08 7.42 15.59
C GLN A 999 -17.87 8.04 16.32
N TYR A 1000 -16.66 7.91 15.77
CA TYR A 1000 -15.43 8.42 16.37
C TYR A 1000 -15.19 9.87 15.93
N SER A 1001 -16.00 10.79 16.49
CA SER A 1001 -16.11 12.18 16.02
C SER A 1001 -14.81 13.00 15.98
N PRO A 1002 -13.81 12.81 16.86
CA PRO A 1002 -12.57 13.57 16.77
C PRO A 1002 -11.68 13.16 15.58
N LEU A 1003 -11.82 11.94 15.07
CA LEU A 1003 -10.88 11.39 14.09
C LEU A 1003 -11.14 11.95 12.69
N VAL A 1004 -10.04 12.20 11.96
CA VAL A 1004 -10.02 12.69 10.58
C VAL A 1004 -9.04 11.86 9.77
N TRP A 1005 -9.50 11.24 8.68
CA TRP A 1005 -8.71 10.39 7.80
C TRP A 1005 -8.30 11.16 6.55
N LEU A 1006 -7.00 11.30 6.32
CA LEU A 1006 -6.47 12.05 5.19
C LEU A 1006 -6.31 11.15 3.95
N ARG A 1007 -6.70 11.68 2.78
CA ARG A 1007 -6.55 10.99 1.48
C ARG A 1007 -5.46 11.60 0.59
N SER A 1008 -4.98 12.79 0.93
CA SER A 1008 -3.74 13.39 0.40
C SER A 1008 -2.93 14.05 1.53
N PRO A 1009 -1.62 14.26 1.39
CA PRO A 1009 -0.84 14.92 2.44
C PRO A 1009 -1.44 16.27 2.86
N LEU A 1010 -1.26 16.65 4.13
CA LEU A 1010 -1.76 17.92 4.69
C LEU A 1010 -0.60 18.71 5.30
N ASN A 1011 -0.46 19.97 4.91
CA ASN A 1011 0.60 20.84 5.44
C ASN A 1011 0.12 21.69 6.62
N LEU A 1012 0.68 21.46 7.81
CA LEU A 1012 0.33 22.19 9.03
C LEU A 1012 1.25 23.37 9.36
N ASN A 1013 2.31 23.62 8.59
CA ASN A 1013 3.31 24.65 8.94
C ASN A 1013 2.72 26.05 9.11
N SER A 1014 1.67 26.39 8.37
CA SER A 1014 0.94 27.66 8.50
C SER A 1014 0.29 27.86 9.87
N ARG A 1015 0.08 26.77 10.62
CA ARG A 1015 -0.53 26.74 11.96
C ARG A 1015 0.50 26.66 13.08
N GLY A 1016 1.80 26.64 12.75
CA GLY A 1016 2.90 26.45 13.70
C GLY A 1016 3.40 25.01 13.76
N PRO A 1017 4.36 24.73 14.64
CA PRO A 1017 4.95 23.40 14.76
C PRO A 1017 3.94 22.39 15.29
N VAL A 1018 3.99 21.16 14.76
CA VAL A 1018 3.22 20.04 15.29
C VAL A 1018 3.80 19.67 16.66
N ARG A 1019 3.02 19.91 17.73
CA ARG A 1019 3.54 19.88 19.11
C ARG A 1019 3.66 18.47 19.69
N ALA A 1020 2.65 17.62 19.48
CA ALA A 1020 2.65 16.27 20.03
C ALA A 1020 1.82 15.29 19.18
N ALA A 1021 2.13 14.01 19.35
CA ALA A 1021 1.48 12.90 18.69
C ALA A 1021 1.39 11.69 19.62
N PHE A 1022 0.37 10.86 19.41
CA PHE A 1022 0.32 9.53 20.02
C PHE A 1022 0.63 8.45 19.00
N ALA A 1023 1.30 7.38 19.44
CA ALA A 1023 1.40 6.14 18.71
C ALA A 1023 0.85 5.00 19.56
N THR A 1024 0.14 4.07 18.92
CA THR A 1024 -0.35 2.85 19.55
C THR A 1024 0.09 1.64 18.76
N SER A 1025 0.43 0.57 19.47
CA SER A 1025 0.72 -0.73 18.88
C SER A 1025 0.01 -1.84 19.65
N LEU A 1026 -0.78 -2.65 18.97
CA LEU A 1026 -1.64 -3.67 19.59
C LEU A 1026 -1.19 -5.06 19.11
N GLY A 1027 -0.72 -5.87 20.06
CA GLY A 1027 -0.13 -7.18 19.84
C GLY A 1027 -1.06 -8.33 20.22
N PHE A 1028 -0.84 -9.47 19.56
CA PHE A 1028 -1.48 -10.73 19.93
C PHE A 1028 -1.16 -11.09 21.38
N GLY A 1029 -2.09 -11.79 22.05
CA GLY A 1029 -1.90 -12.17 23.45
C GLY A 1029 -2.19 -11.05 24.45
N HIS A 1030 -3.00 -10.07 24.06
CA HIS A 1030 -3.45 -8.96 24.91
C HIS A 1030 -2.28 -8.08 25.40
N VAL A 1031 -1.44 -7.61 24.48
CA VAL A 1031 -0.35 -6.66 24.77
C VAL A 1031 -0.59 -5.40 23.98
N SER A 1032 -0.81 -4.27 24.67
CA SER A 1032 -1.03 -2.97 24.04
C SER A 1032 0.05 -2.00 24.48
N GLY A 1033 0.74 -1.35 23.55
CA GLY A 1033 1.68 -0.26 23.81
C GLY A 1033 1.10 1.10 23.43
N PHE A 1034 1.30 2.11 24.29
CA PHE A 1034 0.87 3.49 24.07
C PHE A 1034 2.05 4.44 24.27
N LEU A 1035 2.36 5.25 23.27
CA LEU A 1035 3.44 6.24 23.30
C LEU A 1035 2.88 7.65 23.10
N ALA A 1036 3.44 8.60 23.83
CA ALA A 1036 3.27 10.03 23.61
C ALA A 1036 4.62 10.66 23.30
N LEU A 1037 4.76 11.17 22.07
CA LEU A 1037 5.95 11.85 21.59
C LEU A 1037 5.66 13.34 21.45
N VAL A 1038 6.64 14.15 21.84
CA VAL A 1038 6.57 15.61 21.82
C VAL A 1038 7.69 16.15 20.92
N ASN A 1039 7.40 17.24 20.23
CA ASN A 1039 8.32 17.91 19.31
C ASN A 1039 9.65 18.29 20.01
N PRO A 1040 10.80 18.22 19.30
CA PRO A 1040 12.11 18.67 19.82
C PRO A 1040 12.13 20.08 20.42
N ALA A 1041 11.23 20.96 20.01
CA ALA A 1041 11.06 22.30 20.58
C ALA A 1041 10.88 22.30 22.12
N ALA A 1042 10.29 21.24 22.70
CA ALA A 1042 10.21 21.09 24.16
C ALA A 1042 11.59 20.97 24.80
N PHE A 1043 12.50 20.21 24.19
CA PHE A 1043 13.88 20.07 24.66
C PHE A 1043 14.62 21.40 24.57
N GLU A 1044 14.46 22.14 23.48
CA GLU A 1044 15.06 23.47 23.31
C GLU A 1044 14.62 24.46 24.40
N ALA A 1045 13.33 24.46 24.75
CA ALA A 1045 12.79 25.27 25.83
C ALA A 1045 13.34 24.87 27.21
N ILE A 1046 13.58 23.58 27.45
CA ILE A 1046 14.21 23.09 28.69
C ILE A 1046 15.68 23.55 28.74
N VAL A 1047 16.43 23.42 27.64
CA VAL A 1047 17.84 23.86 27.56
C VAL A 1047 17.97 25.35 27.84
N GLU A 1048 17.14 26.19 27.21
CA GLU A 1048 17.17 27.64 27.46
C GLU A 1048 16.91 27.95 28.93
N ARG A 1049 15.93 27.27 29.55
CA ARG A 1049 15.55 27.49 30.95
C ARG A 1049 16.66 27.08 31.93
N GLU A 1050 17.29 25.91 31.72
CA GLU A 1050 18.24 25.34 32.68
C GLU A 1050 19.70 25.73 32.41
N ALA A 1051 20.11 25.79 31.15
CA ALA A 1051 21.50 26.02 30.73
C ALA A 1051 21.70 27.40 30.07
N GLY A 1052 20.62 28.13 29.78
CA GLY A 1052 20.67 29.48 29.21
C GLY A 1052 20.70 29.51 27.69
N ARG A 1053 20.46 30.70 27.14
CA ARG A 1053 20.34 30.94 25.69
C ARG A 1053 21.63 30.61 24.91
N GLU A 1054 22.78 30.88 25.50
CA GLU A 1054 24.08 30.59 24.87
C GLU A 1054 24.29 29.08 24.68
N ALA A 1055 23.98 28.28 25.70
CA ALA A 1055 24.04 26.82 25.62
C ALA A 1055 23.07 26.28 24.57
N LEU A 1056 21.85 26.83 24.48
CA LEU A 1056 20.89 26.48 23.42
C LEU A 1056 21.49 26.74 22.03
N HIS A 1057 22.07 27.92 21.79
CA HIS A 1057 22.67 28.23 20.49
C HIS A 1057 23.86 27.34 20.16
N ALA A 1058 24.71 27.04 21.15
CA ALA A 1058 25.83 26.12 20.98
C ALA A 1058 25.35 24.70 20.63
N TRP A 1059 24.32 24.22 21.34
CA TRP A 1059 23.69 22.93 21.06
C TRP A 1059 23.06 22.89 19.65
N ARG A 1060 22.27 23.90 19.25
CA ARG A 1060 21.68 23.99 17.90
C ARG A 1060 22.76 23.86 16.82
N ALA A 1061 23.84 24.64 16.96
CA ALA A 1061 24.95 24.62 16.01
C ALA A 1061 25.70 23.27 15.98
N ALA A 1062 25.82 22.58 17.12
CA ALA A 1062 26.40 21.24 17.20
C ALA A 1062 25.50 20.18 16.57
N SER A 1063 24.22 20.16 16.93
CA SER A 1063 23.18 19.27 16.38
C SER A 1063 23.12 19.36 14.85
N ASP A 1064 23.00 20.58 14.32
CA ASP A 1064 22.96 20.85 12.89
C ASP A 1064 24.22 20.38 12.16
N ARG A 1065 25.39 20.58 12.77
CA ARG A 1065 26.66 20.12 12.23
C ARG A 1065 26.72 18.59 12.20
N ARG A 1066 26.24 17.91 13.25
CA ARG A 1066 26.19 16.45 13.30
C ARG A 1066 25.29 15.88 12.21
N LEU A 1067 24.08 16.39 12.03
CA LEU A 1067 23.18 15.91 10.99
C LEU A 1067 23.74 16.09 9.58
N ARG A 1068 24.37 17.24 9.29
CA ARG A 1068 25.08 17.44 8.02
C ARG A 1068 26.25 16.47 7.85
N ASN A 1069 27.02 16.24 8.91
CA ASN A 1069 28.11 15.27 8.87
C ASN A 1069 27.60 13.84 8.69
N GLY A 1070 26.49 13.46 9.31
CA GLY A 1070 25.86 12.16 9.18
C GLY A 1070 25.38 11.90 7.75
N GLN A 1071 24.66 12.85 7.15
CA GLN A 1071 24.26 12.78 5.74
C GLN A 1071 25.48 12.63 4.82
N ARG A 1072 26.51 13.44 5.02
CA ARG A 1072 27.76 13.33 4.26
C ARG A 1072 28.45 11.98 4.49
N HIS A 1073 28.42 11.43 5.69
CA HIS A 1073 29.04 10.13 6.00
C HIS A 1073 28.33 9.00 5.26
N ILE A 1074 27.00 9.05 5.15
CA ILE A 1074 26.22 8.12 4.32
C ILE A 1074 26.64 8.23 2.86
N GLU A 1075 26.67 9.44 2.31
CA GLU A 1075 27.09 9.67 0.92
C GLU A 1075 28.50 9.14 0.66
N MET A 1076 29.46 9.45 1.53
CA MET A 1076 30.83 8.93 1.43
C MET A 1076 30.89 7.40 1.56
N GLY A 1077 29.99 6.80 2.34
CA GLY A 1077 29.86 5.34 2.43
C GLY A 1077 29.31 4.71 1.17
N MET A 1078 28.33 5.35 0.53
CA MET A 1078 27.81 4.89 -0.76
C MET A 1078 28.88 4.94 -1.86
N LEU A 1079 29.80 5.92 -1.78
CA LEU A 1079 30.96 6.05 -2.67
C LEU A 1079 32.13 5.10 -2.29
N GLY A 1080 32.05 4.39 -1.16
CA GLY A 1080 33.16 3.57 -0.65
C GLY A 1080 34.35 4.36 -0.10
N HIS A 1081 34.20 5.68 0.09
CA HIS A 1081 35.25 6.57 0.59
C HIS A 1081 35.29 6.68 2.12
N ALA A 1082 34.24 6.23 2.82
CA ALA A 1082 34.21 6.12 4.29
C ALA A 1082 33.42 4.87 4.72
N PRO A 1083 33.85 4.11 5.75
CA PRO A 1083 33.09 2.95 6.21
C PRO A 1083 31.82 3.38 6.98
N LEU A 1084 30.68 2.74 6.70
CA LEU A 1084 29.46 2.92 7.49
C LEU A 1084 29.50 2.06 8.76
N PHE A 1085 29.84 0.78 8.60
CA PHE A 1085 30.12 -0.14 9.70
C PHE A 1085 31.63 -0.26 9.93
N THR A 1086 32.04 -0.29 11.20
CA THR A 1086 33.41 -0.62 11.61
C THR A 1086 33.32 -1.62 12.75
N SER A 1087 33.90 -2.80 12.56
CA SER A 1087 33.91 -3.84 13.60
C SER A 1087 34.72 -3.36 14.80
N VAL A 1088 34.25 -3.71 16.00
CA VAL A 1088 35.05 -3.52 17.21
C VAL A 1088 36.23 -4.50 17.21
N GLU A 1089 37.45 -3.99 17.34
CA GLU A 1089 38.65 -4.82 17.54
C GLU A 1089 38.79 -5.18 19.03
N GLY A 1090 38.89 -6.48 19.32
CA GLY A 1090 38.98 -6.99 20.68
C GLY A 1090 37.82 -6.50 21.56
N ARG A 1091 38.14 -6.06 22.79
CA ARG A 1091 37.19 -5.46 23.74
C ARG A 1091 37.46 -3.97 23.97
N ARG A 1092 38.20 -3.33 23.07
CA ARG A 1092 38.77 -1.97 23.26
C ARG A 1092 39.62 -1.86 24.53
N LEU A 1093 40.33 -2.93 24.85
CA LEU A 1093 41.28 -3.00 25.95
C LEU A 1093 42.71 -2.93 25.37
N PRO A 1094 43.66 -2.25 26.02
CA PRO A 1094 45.03 -2.16 25.54
C PRO A 1094 45.71 -3.54 25.54
N ASP A 1095 46.45 -3.85 24.48
CA ASP A 1095 47.22 -5.10 24.33
C ASP A 1095 48.62 -5.04 24.99
N ASP A 1096 49.07 -3.85 25.42
CA ASP A 1096 50.43 -3.63 25.93
C ASP A 1096 50.53 -3.86 27.47
N PRO A 1097 51.31 -4.87 27.92
CA PRO A 1097 51.55 -5.13 29.33
C PRO A 1097 52.23 -3.98 30.10
N ALA A 1098 52.82 -3.00 29.41
CA ALA A 1098 53.57 -1.89 30.01
C ALA A 1098 52.71 -0.67 30.40
N ALA A 1099 51.42 -0.63 30.03
CA ALA A 1099 50.55 0.55 30.20
C ALA A 1099 49.79 0.65 31.55
N GLY A 1100 49.88 -0.34 32.45
CA GLY A 1100 49.36 -0.23 33.81
C GLY A 1100 48.62 -1.47 34.31
N VAL A 1101 48.95 -1.84 35.56
CA VAL A 1101 48.66 -3.06 36.35
C VAL A 1101 48.21 -4.32 35.59
N ALA A 1102 49.24 -5.09 35.18
CA ALA A 1102 49.24 -6.46 34.66
C ALA A 1102 48.53 -6.63 33.31
N GLY A 1103 49.28 -6.99 32.27
CA GLY A 1103 48.78 -7.28 30.91
C GLY A 1103 47.82 -8.48 30.78
N ASP A 1104 46.92 -8.65 31.75
CA ASP A 1104 45.73 -9.50 31.69
C ASP A 1104 44.51 -8.61 31.42
N ALA A 1105 43.96 -8.74 30.22
CA ALA A 1105 42.78 -8.01 29.79
C ALA A 1105 41.57 -8.19 30.73
N HIS A 1106 41.52 -9.28 31.51
CA HIS A 1106 40.46 -9.49 32.50
C HIS A 1106 40.53 -8.52 33.67
N GLU A 1107 41.73 -8.22 34.18
CA GLU A 1107 41.91 -7.29 35.31
C GLU A 1107 41.67 -5.84 34.89
N VAL A 1108 42.09 -5.47 33.68
CA VAL A 1108 41.80 -4.15 33.09
C VAL A 1108 40.30 -3.93 32.95
N GLU A 1109 39.59 -4.92 32.41
CA GLU A 1109 38.13 -4.89 32.29
C GLU A 1109 37.44 -4.77 33.65
N ALA A 1110 37.85 -5.56 34.65
CA ALA A 1110 37.29 -5.47 36.00
C ALA A 1110 37.50 -4.08 36.62
N ALA A 1111 38.68 -3.49 36.44
CA ALA A 1111 38.98 -2.17 36.95
C ALA A 1111 38.17 -1.06 36.26
N ILE A 1112 37.98 -1.15 34.93
CA ILE A 1112 37.10 -0.25 34.17
C ILE A 1112 35.68 -0.31 34.73
N LEU A 1113 35.13 -1.51 34.91
CA LEU A 1113 33.74 -1.67 35.36
C LEU A 1113 33.49 -1.20 36.79
N LEU A 1114 34.53 -1.17 37.63
CA LEU A 1114 34.43 -0.72 39.02
C LEU A 1114 34.75 0.78 39.20
N ASP A 1115 35.30 1.44 38.19
CA ASP A 1115 35.56 2.88 38.23
C ASP A 1115 34.40 3.69 37.60
N PRO A 1116 33.63 4.47 38.39
CA PRO A 1116 32.53 5.27 37.84
C PRO A 1116 32.96 6.32 36.80
N ASN A 1117 34.25 6.68 36.78
CA ASN A 1117 34.80 7.66 35.85
C ASN A 1117 35.42 7.02 34.60
N ALA A 1118 35.44 5.69 34.48
CA ALA A 1118 35.99 5.04 33.31
C ALA A 1118 35.23 5.45 32.05
N ARG A 1119 35.97 5.93 31.04
CA ARG A 1119 35.48 6.34 29.72
C ARG A 1119 36.46 5.84 28.68
N LEU A 1120 35.98 5.70 27.45
CA LEU A 1120 36.84 5.38 26.32
C LEU A 1120 37.81 6.54 26.06
N GLY A 1121 39.06 6.23 25.73
CA GLY A 1121 40.07 7.21 25.33
C GLY A 1121 39.85 7.76 23.91
N GLU A 1122 40.59 8.82 23.58
CA GLU A 1122 40.63 9.36 22.21
C GLU A 1122 41.28 8.39 21.22
N ASP A 1123 42.18 7.54 21.71
CA ASP A 1123 42.84 6.46 20.95
C ASP A 1123 41.93 5.25 20.72
N GLY A 1124 40.72 5.24 21.30
CA GLY A 1124 39.73 4.18 21.12
C GLY A 1124 39.87 3.00 22.08
N PHE A 1125 40.68 3.12 23.12
CA PHE A 1125 40.88 2.10 24.15
C PHE A 1125 40.49 2.63 25.53
N TYR A 1126 40.10 1.73 26.44
CA TYR A 1126 39.89 2.08 27.84
C TYR A 1126 41.22 2.05 28.60
N HIS A 1127 41.51 3.13 29.32
CA HIS A 1127 42.72 3.27 30.14
C HIS A 1127 42.38 3.23 31.62
N LEU A 1128 43.31 2.72 32.44
CA LEU A 1128 43.21 2.84 33.89
C LEU A 1128 43.48 4.28 34.34
N PRO A 1129 42.85 4.76 35.42
CA PRO A 1129 43.17 6.06 36.00
C PRO A 1129 44.65 6.14 36.41
N GLU A 1130 45.36 7.19 36.01
CA GLU A 1130 46.75 7.42 36.43
C GLU A 1130 46.84 7.47 37.97
N GLY A 1131 47.50 6.50 38.60
CA GLY A 1131 47.83 6.51 40.03
C GLY A 1131 47.25 5.40 40.91
N LYS A 1132 46.84 4.24 40.34
CA LYS A 1132 46.62 3.00 41.11
C LYS A 1132 47.58 1.89 40.71
#